data_AF-A0A815EMX9-F1
#
_entry.id   AF-A0A815EMX9-F1
#
_cell.length_a   1.000
_cell.length_b   1.000
_cell.length_c   1.000
_cell.angle_alpha   90.00
_cell.angle_beta   90.00
_cell.angle_gamma   90.00
#
_symmetry.space_group_name_H-M   'P 1'
#
loop_
_entity.id
_entity.type
_entity.pdbx_description
1 polymer ?
#
loop_
_entity_poly.entity_id
_entity_poly.type
_entity_poly.pdbx_seq_one_letter_code
_entity_poly.pdbx_strand_id
1 'polypeptide(L)'
;MESSANTSNMQYQFNNIQELLTVQLEKVRQQSPESFSKLIYTLPAISDHIEYQLEQYLEQEQKDHNGERIILIPYSLSDSHWTGILIDFQSDDQILRAEYINPVNGFDVIPDRLQKQFAKVYPFAVLRSRNLLKHHDQRFSATLTVKNLLEALKYEQYPNSNPKPHQSHNSTRDENKTMTYSTENTSLKWVEEDTTIVTSTIHGPNEGETGSGKSTTIQFLAGATMRKIQVKVGPEKYLDHITAVGCFKNPELNNVTSSPLQKSETRCIAPVTTQLRDVLGTHESGEMIFCDAPGFGDTTGPEVDIANSIGVIEAIKGTKSVKLLALSSYKSLGDRGQGIQKLAHILIAMVHGIEDKLDAIFYAFTKYPEETDINALLVNIKTAKVDEDVTFKSDTAFVTVLNDMIDKTEDDAFKIEPTREIPKKNGDNALEYMKILVNDMDTLRTIPELETKCAGTYYHTIENIRGYMQQLQGEAEKLVIAIDQQSGITNYRHIARSLARLKNASWIDQISPGIYDNVMRRITEELVQYACQLEDSFMKVDFSLKCPENVSIAKEIVDKIESMQDLERSIPELEKYRNSILQRFLRCTQEAFDRIQKTFNLQDKDLYQIKQKLKELEEIKREYSNLHPARIYLQKQGYSNINMLTNDIEELKVKRKLENDVLLAAQCDMESELRNLNSIVQNYMNLLSSSSTDQDVFQTLSSMIGLDFQNQSSQTDTYLRSLGYSCIESVYEKISDVKKNYRQKLQRIEDQNTELSLLLDRLESIKKEHDLLITTRHSPSEEASFLEGKGFNSYELLDNSIQEITRVINEQGRNQQSYHFNDRLNALTANNALIYIRQCEKVGHDRVRENAIDANENLRKYIREYGIFLKHEIITKFNYMHTVDDEKDPFLYSQDLEMRLQELLSFSRFSYVFECINGAEMIEDFHQKFLEFHRTLSSKMEEYKNPSKIKELRNQVVIAQALTCVDRFCANIFSGNGFAALYRQYQGEIHKECRIAYKTVLDHISKGDYANADMALSDIQDKPLNPRDKA
;
A
#
# COMPACT_ATOMS: atom_id res chain seq x y z
N MET A 1 -36.08 17.16 22.93
CA MET A 1 -35.27 16.57 24.03
C MET A 1 -35.17 15.09 23.72
N GLU A 2 -33.96 14.54 23.79
CA GLU A 2 -33.49 13.24 23.25
C GLU A 2 -33.07 13.23 21.77
N SER A 3 -31.80 13.58 21.52
CA SER A 3 -30.82 12.72 20.81
C SER A 3 -29.48 13.47 20.60
N SER A 4 -28.80 13.84 21.68
CA SER A 4 -27.42 14.36 21.61
C SER A 4 -26.60 13.86 22.80
N ALA A 5 -26.11 12.63 22.71
CA ALA A 5 -25.08 12.03 23.56
C ALA A 5 -24.63 10.76 22.83
N ASN A 6 -23.37 10.37 22.64
CA ASN A 6 -22.06 10.88 22.98
C ASN A 6 -21.08 10.13 22.06
N THR A 7 -20.30 10.81 21.23
CA THR A 7 -19.08 10.24 20.61
C THR A 7 -17.89 11.00 21.14
N SER A 8 -17.64 10.83 22.43
CA SER A 8 -16.51 11.42 23.16
C SER A 8 -15.73 10.30 23.85
N ASN A 9 -14.44 10.20 23.53
CA ASN A 9 -13.39 9.43 24.24
C ASN A 9 -13.84 8.13 24.91
N MET A 10 -13.69 6.98 24.23
CA MET A 10 -13.95 5.68 24.87
C MET A 10 -12.70 4.82 24.99
N GLN A 11 -12.07 4.92 26.15
CA GLN A 11 -11.30 3.83 26.73
C GLN A 11 -12.33 2.92 27.42
N TYR A 12 -12.71 1.82 26.77
CA TYR A 12 -13.71 0.89 27.29
C TYR A 12 -13.13 0.07 28.46
N GLN A 13 -13.72 0.18 29.65
CA GLN A 13 -13.43 -0.71 30.78
C GLN A 13 -14.06 -2.09 30.56
N PHE A 14 -13.54 -3.13 31.23
CA PHE A 14 -13.97 -4.54 31.09
C PHE A 14 -15.49 -4.76 31.19
N ASN A 15 -16.16 -4.07 32.14
CA ASN A 15 -17.61 -4.20 32.30
C ASN A 15 -18.38 -3.60 31.12
N ASN A 16 -17.84 -2.56 30.48
CA ASN A 16 -18.52 -1.83 29.40
C ASN A 16 -18.55 -2.62 28.08
N ILE A 17 -17.53 -3.43 27.77
CA ILE A 17 -17.54 -4.24 26.55
C ILE A 17 -18.44 -5.47 26.69
N GLN A 18 -18.51 -6.07 27.89
CA GLN A 18 -19.40 -7.20 28.16
C GLN A 18 -20.87 -6.80 28.03
N GLU A 19 -21.23 -5.68 28.65
CA GLU A 19 -22.58 -5.12 28.56
C GLU A 19 -22.93 -4.77 27.11
N LEU A 20 -21.99 -4.16 26.38
CA LEU A 20 -22.19 -3.83 24.98
C LEU A 20 -22.42 -5.07 24.10
N LEU A 21 -21.63 -6.14 24.27
CA LEU A 21 -21.82 -7.38 23.53
C LEU A 21 -23.19 -8.00 23.81
N THR A 22 -23.60 -8.00 25.08
CA THR A 22 -24.88 -8.57 25.51
C THR A 22 -26.06 -7.80 24.91
N VAL A 23 -26.05 -6.46 25.01
CA VAL A 23 -27.09 -5.60 24.43
C VAL A 23 -27.18 -5.76 22.90
N GLN A 24 -26.04 -5.86 22.22
CA GLN A 24 -26.04 -6.01 20.76
C GLN A 24 -26.50 -7.42 20.34
N LEU A 25 -26.14 -8.47 21.08
CA LEU A 25 -26.64 -9.82 20.82
C LEU A 25 -28.17 -9.89 20.99
N GLU A 26 -28.73 -9.24 22.00
CA GLU A 26 -30.18 -9.14 22.18
C GLU A 26 -30.87 -8.42 21.02
N LYS A 27 -30.28 -7.33 20.52
CA LYS A 27 -30.81 -6.64 19.32
C LYS A 27 -30.82 -7.54 18.09
N VAL A 28 -29.75 -8.30 17.86
CA VAL A 28 -29.68 -9.23 16.73
C VAL A 28 -30.72 -10.35 16.88
N ARG A 29 -30.96 -10.86 18.10
CA ARG A 29 -32.04 -11.82 18.38
C ARG A 29 -33.43 -11.24 18.14
N GLN A 30 -33.66 -9.97 18.46
CA GLN A 30 -34.94 -9.29 18.23
C GLN A 30 -35.20 -9.02 16.73
N GLN A 31 -34.15 -8.72 15.97
CA GLN A 31 -34.25 -8.40 14.54
C GLN A 31 -34.41 -9.66 13.68
N SER A 32 -33.85 -10.79 14.09
CA SER A 32 -33.87 -12.04 13.32
C SER A 32 -34.04 -13.28 14.22
N PRO A 33 -35.25 -13.55 14.75
CA PRO A 33 -35.49 -14.66 15.68
C PRO A 33 -35.22 -16.05 15.09
N GLU A 34 -35.35 -16.21 13.77
CA GLU A 34 -35.20 -17.49 13.06
C GLU A 34 -33.75 -17.77 12.60
N SER A 35 -32.80 -16.86 12.86
CA SER A 35 -31.44 -16.93 12.28
C SER A 35 -30.39 -17.68 13.10
N PHE A 36 -30.71 -18.16 14.30
CA PHE A 36 -29.77 -18.92 15.13
C PHE A 36 -30.39 -20.25 15.55
N SER A 37 -29.81 -21.34 15.05
CA SER A 37 -30.26 -22.70 15.38
C SER A 37 -29.78 -23.15 16.77
N LYS A 38 -28.69 -22.54 17.28
CA LYS A 38 -28.04 -22.90 18.55
C LYS A 38 -28.27 -21.87 19.66
N LEU A 39 -28.21 -22.32 20.92
CA LEU A 39 -28.16 -21.42 22.08
C LEU A 39 -26.84 -20.66 22.11
N ILE A 40 -26.87 -19.34 22.31
CA ILE A 40 -25.67 -18.49 22.35
C ILE A 40 -25.49 -17.92 23.76
N TYR A 41 -24.32 -18.13 24.34
CA TYR A 41 -23.92 -17.64 25.65
C TYR A 41 -22.79 -16.62 25.52
N THR A 42 -22.80 -15.60 26.38
CA THR A 42 -21.69 -14.65 26.53
C THR A 42 -21.01 -14.91 27.88
N LEU A 43 -19.73 -15.27 27.87
CA LEU A 43 -18.95 -15.35 29.12
C LEU A 43 -18.39 -13.96 29.47
N PRO A 44 -18.08 -13.68 30.75
CA PRO A 44 -17.52 -12.39 31.14
C PRO A 44 -16.20 -12.10 30.44
N ALA A 45 -15.93 -10.82 30.18
CA ALA A 45 -14.68 -10.35 29.62
C ALA A 45 -13.47 -10.82 30.45
N ILE A 46 -12.44 -11.29 29.77
CA ILE A 46 -11.23 -11.86 30.36
C ILE A 46 -9.99 -11.05 29.97
N SER A 47 -8.99 -11.05 30.86
CA SER A 47 -7.74 -10.28 30.70
C SER A 47 -6.53 -11.21 30.58
N ASP A 48 -5.64 -10.94 29.63
CA ASP A 48 -4.35 -11.64 29.51
C ASP A 48 -3.47 -11.46 30.78
N HIS A 49 -3.72 -10.40 31.57
CA HIS A 49 -2.99 -10.12 32.80
C HIS A 49 -3.35 -11.06 33.97
N ILE A 50 -4.51 -11.75 33.94
CA ILE A 50 -4.95 -12.63 35.03
C ILE A 50 -4.61 -14.08 34.69
N GLU A 51 -3.85 -14.74 35.55
CA GLU A 51 -3.47 -16.16 35.35
C GLU A 51 -4.67 -17.09 35.53
N TYR A 52 -4.80 -18.05 34.61
CA TYR A 52 -5.81 -19.13 34.62
C TYR A 52 -7.28 -18.67 34.49
N GLN A 53 -7.55 -17.40 34.19
CA GLN A 53 -8.93 -16.88 34.15
C GLN A 53 -9.78 -17.54 33.05
N LEU A 54 -9.22 -17.73 31.85
CA LEU A 54 -9.94 -18.42 30.77
C LEU A 54 -10.20 -19.88 31.14
N GLU A 55 -9.19 -20.56 31.68
CA GLU A 55 -9.31 -21.96 32.11
C GLU A 55 -10.48 -22.13 33.10
N GLN A 56 -10.53 -21.31 34.14
CA GLN A 56 -11.60 -21.37 35.15
C GLN A 56 -12.99 -21.12 34.57
N TYR A 57 -13.12 -20.16 33.65
CA TYR A 57 -14.41 -19.86 33.03
C TYR A 57 -14.86 -20.97 32.08
N LEU A 58 -13.95 -21.58 31.34
CA LEU A 58 -14.28 -22.72 30.47
C LEU A 58 -14.61 -23.98 31.29
N GLU A 59 -13.89 -24.25 32.39
CA GLU A 59 -14.22 -25.36 33.31
C GLU A 59 -15.58 -25.18 33.98
N GLN A 60 -15.94 -23.94 34.33
CA GLN A 60 -17.25 -23.63 34.89
C GLN A 60 -18.34 -23.76 33.82
N GLU A 61 -18.08 -23.27 32.62
CA GLU A 61 -19.01 -23.38 31.49
C GLU A 61 -19.34 -24.83 31.13
N GLN A 62 -18.32 -25.70 31.13
CA GLN A 62 -18.48 -27.14 30.89
C GLN A 62 -19.32 -27.84 31.98
N LYS A 63 -19.38 -27.28 33.20
CA LYS A 63 -20.23 -27.82 34.28
C LYS A 63 -21.67 -27.32 34.18
N ASP A 64 -21.85 -26.09 33.73
CA ASP A 64 -23.15 -25.40 33.76
C ASP A 64 -23.99 -25.66 32.50
N HIS A 65 -23.36 -26.00 31.38
CA HIS A 65 -24.03 -26.14 30.08
C HIS A 65 -23.57 -27.39 29.33
N ASN A 66 -24.53 -28.12 28.76
CA ASN A 66 -24.28 -29.29 27.90
C ASN A 66 -25.10 -29.17 26.61
N GLY A 67 -24.62 -29.81 25.54
CA GLY A 67 -25.28 -29.89 24.25
C GLY A 67 -24.92 -28.75 23.29
N GLU A 68 -25.68 -28.65 22.20
CA GLU A 68 -25.40 -27.77 21.07
C GLU A 68 -25.56 -26.28 21.42
N ARG A 69 -24.45 -25.54 21.38
CA ARG A 69 -24.39 -24.14 21.81
C ARG A 69 -23.19 -23.40 21.22
N ILE A 70 -23.21 -22.07 21.29
CA ILE A 70 -22.10 -21.19 20.92
C ILE A 70 -21.75 -20.31 22.12
N ILE A 71 -20.46 -20.13 22.37
CA ILE A 71 -19.92 -19.25 23.41
C ILE A 71 -19.18 -18.09 22.76
N LEU A 72 -19.43 -16.88 23.23
CA LEU A 72 -18.71 -15.66 22.87
C LEU A 72 -17.98 -15.10 24.09
N ILE A 73 -16.70 -14.75 23.92
CA ILE A 73 -15.85 -14.26 25.01
C ILE A 73 -15.04 -13.04 24.53
N PRO A 74 -15.23 -11.85 25.11
CA PRO A 74 -14.31 -10.73 24.94
C PRO A 74 -12.99 -10.97 25.67
N TYR A 75 -11.86 -10.76 24.99
CA TYR A 75 -10.51 -10.94 25.52
C TYR A 75 -9.69 -9.66 25.42
N SER A 76 -9.06 -9.24 26.52
CA SER A 76 -8.19 -8.06 26.56
C SER A 76 -6.73 -8.49 26.56
N LEU A 77 -5.99 -8.12 25.52
CA LEU A 77 -4.52 -8.29 25.45
C LEU A 77 -3.78 -7.21 26.25
N SER A 78 -4.36 -6.01 26.32
CA SER A 78 -3.86 -4.86 27.07
C SER A 78 -5.04 -3.92 27.41
N ASP A 79 -4.79 -2.83 28.14
CA ASP A 79 -5.80 -1.82 28.50
C ASP A 79 -6.51 -1.17 27.29
N SER A 80 -5.94 -1.28 26.08
CA SER A 80 -6.47 -0.68 24.86
C SER A 80 -6.63 -1.65 23.69
N HIS A 81 -6.35 -2.94 23.87
CA HIS A 81 -6.42 -3.95 22.80
C HIS A 81 -7.36 -5.09 23.17
N TRP A 82 -8.54 -5.04 22.58
CA TRP A 82 -9.57 -6.07 22.69
C TRP A 82 -9.59 -7.01 21.49
N THR A 83 -9.84 -8.29 21.75
CA THR A 83 -10.02 -9.37 20.77
C THR A 83 -11.19 -10.26 21.20
N GLY A 84 -11.65 -11.15 20.32
CA GLY A 84 -12.81 -12.01 20.57
C GLY A 84 -12.47 -13.49 20.47
N ILE A 85 -13.14 -14.32 21.27
CA ILE A 85 -13.11 -15.77 21.18
C ILE A 85 -14.54 -16.28 20.91
N LEU A 86 -14.68 -17.16 19.92
CA LEU A 86 -15.93 -17.88 19.64
C LEU A 86 -15.67 -19.38 19.73
N ILE A 87 -16.55 -20.10 20.43
CA ILE A 87 -16.50 -21.57 20.50
C ILE A 87 -17.87 -22.12 20.14
N ASP A 88 -17.93 -23.05 19.21
CA ASP A 88 -19.15 -23.65 18.69
C ASP A 88 -19.16 -25.14 19.02
N PHE A 89 -20.20 -25.61 19.71
CA PHE A 89 -20.36 -26.97 20.18
C PHE A 89 -21.41 -27.72 19.38
N GLN A 90 -21.17 -29.01 19.17
CA GLN A 90 -22.16 -29.98 18.69
C GLN A 90 -23.00 -30.53 19.85
N SER A 91 -24.03 -31.31 19.53
CA SER A 91 -24.94 -31.91 20.51
C SER A 91 -24.28 -32.88 21.50
N ASP A 92 -23.08 -33.37 21.20
CA ASP A 92 -22.29 -34.29 22.03
C ASP A 92 -21.15 -33.59 22.81
N ASP A 93 -21.23 -32.27 22.95
CA ASP A 93 -20.23 -31.40 23.58
C ASP A 93 -18.86 -31.38 22.86
N GLN A 94 -18.76 -31.91 21.64
CA GLN A 94 -17.57 -31.71 20.82
C GLN A 94 -17.53 -30.31 20.20
N ILE A 95 -16.34 -29.71 20.21
CA ILE A 95 -16.10 -28.40 19.60
C ILE A 95 -16.04 -28.56 18.08
N LEU A 96 -17.04 -28.00 17.40
CA LEU A 96 -17.09 -27.89 15.94
C LEU A 96 -16.04 -26.90 15.43
N ARG A 97 -15.94 -25.74 16.09
CA ARG A 97 -14.89 -24.74 15.82
C ARG A 97 -14.60 -23.91 17.07
N ALA A 98 -13.35 -23.51 17.21
CA ALA A 98 -12.91 -22.52 18.19
C ALA A 98 -12.05 -21.47 17.48
N GLU A 99 -12.46 -20.22 17.56
CA GLU A 99 -11.94 -19.12 16.76
C GLU A 99 -11.44 -17.98 17.64
N TYR A 100 -10.28 -17.44 17.28
CA TYR A 100 -9.70 -16.24 17.84
C TYR A 100 -9.78 -15.12 16.81
N ILE A 101 -10.40 -14.00 17.17
CA ILE A 101 -10.69 -12.92 16.24
C ILE A 101 -10.00 -11.64 16.72
N ASN A 102 -8.96 -11.22 16.01
CA ASN A 102 -8.25 -9.99 16.31
C ASN A 102 -8.69 -8.87 15.34
N PRO A 103 -9.26 -7.76 15.83
CA PRO A 103 -9.67 -6.64 14.99
C PRO A 103 -8.52 -5.69 14.61
N VAL A 104 -7.27 -5.96 14.98
CA VAL A 104 -6.13 -5.06 14.73
C VAL A 104 -5.21 -5.63 13.65
N ASN A 105 -4.87 -4.82 12.64
CA ASN A 105 -3.99 -5.21 11.54
C ASN A 105 -2.58 -5.57 12.04
N GLY A 106 -2.06 -6.72 11.58
CA GLY A 106 -0.72 -7.20 11.92
C GLY A 106 -0.61 -8.01 13.22
N PHE A 107 -1.73 -8.32 13.88
CA PHE A 107 -1.75 -9.04 15.18
C PHE A 107 -2.52 -10.37 15.14
N ASP A 108 -2.35 -11.18 14.09
CA ASP A 108 -3.11 -12.44 13.93
C ASP A 108 -2.58 -13.61 14.75
N VAL A 109 -1.50 -13.38 15.50
CA VAL A 109 -0.87 -14.37 16.36
C VAL A 109 -1.70 -14.56 17.63
N ILE A 110 -2.07 -15.80 17.90
CA ILE A 110 -2.76 -16.20 19.12
C ILE A 110 -1.71 -16.24 20.25
N PRO A 111 -1.93 -15.58 21.40
CA PRO A 111 -0.99 -15.66 22.51
C PRO A 111 -0.80 -17.12 22.98
N ASP A 112 0.45 -17.57 23.12
CA ASP A 112 0.76 -18.94 23.57
C ASP A 112 0.09 -19.29 24.90
N ARG A 113 0.00 -18.31 25.81
CA ARG A 113 -0.65 -18.44 27.11
C ARG A 113 -2.16 -18.70 26.98
N LEU A 114 -2.80 -18.04 26.01
CA LEU A 114 -4.21 -18.25 25.70
C LEU A 114 -4.44 -19.66 25.16
N GLN A 115 -3.60 -20.08 24.20
CA GLN A 115 -3.67 -21.41 23.59
C GLN A 115 -3.43 -22.53 24.62
N LYS A 116 -2.51 -22.33 25.57
CA LYS A 116 -2.25 -23.29 26.67
C LYS A 116 -3.43 -23.43 27.63
N GLN A 117 -4.06 -22.33 28.03
CA GLN A 117 -5.25 -22.37 28.90
C GLN A 117 -6.42 -23.06 28.21
N PHE A 118 -6.66 -22.74 26.93
CA PHE A 118 -7.70 -23.40 26.14
C PHE A 118 -7.45 -24.91 25.99
N ALA A 119 -6.23 -25.31 25.62
CA ALA A 119 -5.87 -26.71 25.43
C ALA A 119 -5.90 -27.54 26.73
N LYS A 120 -5.82 -26.90 27.90
CA LYS A 120 -5.93 -27.61 29.19
C LYS A 120 -7.36 -28.08 29.46
N VAL A 121 -8.36 -27.30 29.07
CA VAL A 121 -9.79 -27.66 29.17
C VAL A 121 -10.22 -28.52 27.99
N TYR A 122 -9.76 -28.18 26.78
CA TYR A 122 -10.10 -28.87 25.54
C TYR A 122 -8.86 -29.40 24.80
N PRO A 123 -8.25 -30.51 25.25
CA PRO A 123 -6.96 -31.00 24.73
C PRO A 123 -6.98 -31.47 23.27
N PHE A 124 -8.17 -31.75 22.73
CA PHE A 124 -8.35 -32.19 21.35
C PHE A 124 -8.84 -31.08 20.40
N ALA A 125 -8.98 -29.85 20.91
CA ALA A 125 -9.37 -28.69 20.12
C ALA A 125 -8.25 -27.63 20.12
N VAL A 126 -8.17 -26.84 19.04
CA VAL A 126 -7.16 -25.79 18.88
C VAL A 126 -7.87 -24.50 18.51
N LEU A 127 -7.46 -23.39 19.15
CA LEU A 127 -7.97 -22.06 18.83
C LEU A 127 -7.39 -21.64 17.48
N ARG A 128 -8.22 -21.24 16.52
CA ARG A 128 -7.77 -20.85 15.18
C ARG A 128 -8.00 -19.37 14.94
N SER A 129 -7.01 -18.68 14.40
CA SER A 129 -7.14 -17.25 14.08
C SER A 129 -8.11 -17.07 12.91
N ARG A 130 -9.07 -16.16 13.04
CA ARG A 130 -10.06 -15.81 12.01
C ARG A 130 -10.00 -14.33 11.71
N ASN A 131 -9.81 -14.02 10.43
CA ASN A 131 -9.75 -12.66 9.92
C ASN A 131 -11.16 -12.17 9.59
N LEU A 132 -11.64 -11.18 10.35
CA LEU A 132 -12.88 -10.43 10.08
C LEU A 132 -12.53 -8.95 9.88
N LEU A 133 -13.39 -8.02 10.30
CA LEU A 133 -13.15 -6.59 10.15
C LEU A 133 -11.91 -6.19 10.96
N LYS A 134 -10.98 -5.50 10.32
CA LYS A 134 -9.74 -5.03 10.95
C LYS A 134 -9.54 -3.52 10.81
N HIS A 135 -8.77 -2.95 11.72
CA HIS A 135 -8.39 -1.55 11.73
C HIS A 135 -6.93 -1.38 12.17
N HIS A 136 -6.27 -0.30 11.73
CA HIS A 136 -4.88 -0.01 12.10
C HIS A 136 -4.74 0.60 13.51
N ASP A 137 -5.77 1.28 13.99
CA ASP A 137 -5.79 1.92 15.30
C ASP A 137 -6.46 1.03 16.37
N GLN A 138 -5.69 0.68 17.39
CA GLN A 138 -6.11 -0.16 18.53
C GLN A 138 -7.27 0.44 19.32
N ARG A 139 -7.48 1.76 19.30
CA ARG A 139 -8.58 2.43 20.02
C ARG A 139 -9.97 1.97 19.58
N PHE A 140 -10.09 1.41 18.38
CA PHE A 140 -11.36 0.86 17.86
C PHE A 140 -11.53 -0.63 18.14
N SER A 141 -10.55 -1.29 18.76
CA SER A 141 -10.53 -2.75 18.95
C SER A 141 -11.71 -3.26 19.77
N ALA A 142 -12.19 -2.52 20.77
CA ALA A 142 -13.35 -2.90 21.60
C ALA A 142 -14.64 -2.99 20.76
N THR A 143 -14.99 -1.90 20.06
CA THR A 143 -16.20 -1.85 19.23
C THR A 143 -16.13 -2.86 18.08
N LEU A 144 -14.96 -3.01 17.46
CA LEU A 144 -14.76 -3.98 16.38
C LEU A 144 -14.80 -5.43 16.87
N THR A 145 -14.29 -5.72 18.07
CA THR A 145 -14.40 -7.04 18.70
C THR A 145 -15.86 -7.46 18.85
N VAL A 146 -16.72 -6.57 19.36
CA VAL A 146 -18.16 -6.85 19.49
C VAL A 146 -18.78 -7.11 18.11
N LYS A 147 -18.50 -6.25 17.13
CA LYS A 147 -19.04 -6.39 15.77
C LYS A 147 -18.60 -7.70 15.13
N ASN A 148 -17.32 -8.06 15.28
CA ASN A 148 -16.75 -9.27 14.71
C ASN A 148 -17.28 -10.56 15.36
N LEU A 149 -17.46 -10.58 16.68
CA LEU A 149 -18.06 -11.72 17.38
C LEU A 149 -19.49 -11.99 16.88
N LEU A 150 -20.28 -10.93 16.66
CA LEU A 150 -21.64 -11.05 16.12
C LEU A 150 -21.65 -11.43 14.63
N GLU A 151 -20.70 -10.92 13.85
CA GLU A 151 -20.57 -11.29 12.43
C GLU A 151 -20.14 -12.75 12.26
N ALA A 152 -19.30 -13.27 13.16
CA ALA A 152 -18.87 -14.66 13.15
C ALA A 152 -20.03 -15.66 13.30
N LEU A 153 -21.12 -15.26 13.96
CA LEU A 153 -22.33 -16.07 14.13
C LEU A 153 -23.09 -16.31 12.81
N LYS A 154 -23.01 -15.40 11.83
CA LYS A 154 -23.80 -15.48 10.58
C LYS A 154 -23.35 -16.60 9.63
N TYR A 155 -22.23 -17.25 9.92
CA TYR A 155 -21.63 -18.29 9.08
C TYR A 155 -21.87 -19.67 9.72
N GLU A 156 -23.09 -20.20 9.59
CA GLU A 156 -23.55 -21.48 10.16
C GLU A 156 -23.51 -22.70 9.20
N GLN A 157 -22.95 -22.60 7.98
CA GLN A 157 -23.07 -23.71 7.00
C GLN A 157 -21.74 -24.38 6.61
N TYR A 158 -21.49 -25.57 7.18
CA TYR A 158 -20.79 -26.69 6.54
C TYR A 158 -21.43 -28.02 6.99
N PRO A 159 -21.76 -28.97 6.08
CA PRO A 159 -22.43 -30.21 6.43
C PRO A 159 -21.48 -31.25 7.06
N ASN A 160 -22.05 -31.98 8.03
CA ASN A 160 -21.48 -33.09 8.77
C ASN A 160 -20.96 -34.24 7.91
N SER A 161 -19.74 -34.70 8.20
CA SER A 161 -19.37 -36.12 8.07
C SER A 161 -18.26 -36.48 9.05
N ASN A 162 -18.63 -36.89 10.26
CA ASN A 162 -17.72 -37.59 11.19
C ASN A 162 -17.83 -39.10 10.96
N PRO A 163 -16.72 -39.85 10.86
CA PRO A 163 -16.72 -41.32 10.88
C PRO A 163 -16.82 -41.84 12.33
N LYS A 164 -17.66 -42.86 12.55
CA LYS A 164 -17.79 -43.56 13.84
C LYS A 164 -16.51 -44.35 14.23
N PRO A 165 -16.19 -44.50 15.53
CA PRO A 165 -15.03 -45.26 15.99
C PRO A 165 -15.35 -46.72 16.41
N HIS A 166 -14.27 -47.51 16.53
CA HIS A 166 -14.11 -48.91 17.00
C HIS A 166 -14.25 -50.01 15.92
N GLN A 167 -13.39 -51.03 15.81
CA GLN A 167 -12.65 -51.77 16.84
C GLN A 167 -11.27 -52.24 16.37
N SER A 168 -10.38 -52.36 17.35
CA SER A 168 -9.09 -53.03 17.31
C SER A 168 -9.22 -54.56 17.21
N HIS A 169 -8.43 -55.19 16.33
CA HIS A 169 -7.93 -56.54 16.56
C HIS A 169 -6.47 -56.68 16.11
N ASN A 170 -5.64 -57.17 17.05
CA ASN A 170 -4.25 -57.59 16.89
C ASN A 170 -4.12 -58.80 15.95
N SER A 171 -3.04 -58.86 15.16
CA SER A 171 -2.15 -60.04 15.06
C SER A 171 -0.94 -59.80 14.14
N THR A 172 0.25 -59.79 14.76
CA THR A 172 1.53 -60.44 14.40
C THR A 172 2.00 -60.60 12.93
N ARG A 173 3.25 -60.13 12.72
CA ARG A 173 4.38 -60.73 11.96
C ARG A 173 4.07 -61.86 10.97
N ASP A 174 4.51 -61.69 9.72
CA ASP A 174 5.56 -62.56 9.17
C ASP A 174 6.26 -61.97 7.94
N GLU A 175 7.56 -62.23 7.87
CA GLU A 175 8.50 -61.92 6.81
C GLU A 175 8.37 -62.92 5.63
N ASN A 176 8.91 -62.50 4.47
CA ASN A 176 9.27 -63.30 3.29
C ASN A 176 8.15 -63.67 2.29
N LYS A 177 8.15 -63.02 1.12
CA LYS A 177 8.66 -63.61 -0.14
C LYS A 177 8.34 -62.76 -1.37
N THR A 178 9.42 -62.36 -2.04
CA THR A 178 9.67 -62.53 -3.49
C THR A 178 8.68 -61.95 -4.49
N MET A 179 9.18 -60.95 -5.24
CA MET A 179 8.71 -60.55 -6.56
C MET A 179 8.38 -61.76 -7.44
N THR A 180 7.16 -61.77 -8.00
CA THR A 180 6.88 -62.37 -9.30
C THR A 180 6.01 -61.38 -10.07
N TYR A 181 6.55 -60.88 -11.18
CA TYR A 181 5.80 -60.12 -12.16
C TYR A 181 4.73 -61.03 -12.78
N SER A 182 3.48 -60.60 -12.75
CA SER A 182 2.46 -61.06 -13.69
C SER A 182 2.04 -59.86 -14.53
N THR A 183 2.45 -59.91 -15.79
CA THR A 183 1.94 -59.12 -16.90
C THR A 183 0.50 -59.55 -17.20
N GLU A 184 -0.48 -58.73 -16.86
CA GLU A 184 -1.78 -58.74 -17.54
C GLU A 184 -2.24 -57.31 -17.83
N ASN A 185 -2.55 -57.11 -19.11
CA ASN A 185 -2.97 -55.89 -19.79
C ASN A 185 -4.06 -55.09 -19.07
N THR A 186 -3.78 -53.81 -18.81
CA THR A 186 -4.80 -52.75 -18.89
C THR A 186 -4.44 -51.83 -20.04
N SER A 187 -5.01 -52.12 -21.20
CA SER A 187 -4.96 -51.27 -22.39
C SER A 187 -5.80 -50.01 -22.13
N LEU A 188 -5.16 -48.87 -21.86
CA LEU A 188 -5.81 -47.56 -21.89
C LEU A 188 -6.16 -47.24 -23.35
N LYS A 189 -7.45 -47.22 -23.68
CA LYS A 189 -7.94 -46.72 -24.96
C LYS A 189 -8.15 -45.21 -24.85
N TRP A 190 -7.34 -44.45 -25.57
CA TRP A 190 -7.53 -43.01 -25.77
C TRP A 190 -8.62 -42.77 -26.82
N VAL A 191 -9.54 -41.83 -26.57
CA VAL A 191 -10.62 -41.45 -27.49
C VAL A 191 -10.09 -40.33 -28.40
N GLU A 192 -10.50 -40.33 -29.67
CA GLU A 192 -9.92 -39.50 -30.74
C GLU A 192 -10.21 -37.99 -30.63
N GLU A 193 -10.53 -37.36 -29.48
CA GLU A 193 -10.94 -35.93 -29.40
C GLU A 193 -10.08 -34.97 -28.56
N ASP A 194 -8.96 -35.40 -27.96
CA ASP A 194 -8.36 -34.66 -26.83
C ASP A 194 -7.10 -33.83 -27.13
N THR A 195 -6.91 -32.72 -26.37
CA THR A 195 -5.69 -31.90 -26.32
C THR A 195 -4.85 -32.25 -25.09
N THR A 196 -3.55 -32.53 -25.27
CA THR A 196 -2.66 -32.92 -24.16
C THR A 196 -1.63 -31.85 -23.85
N ILE A 197 -1.46 -31.55 -22.56
CA ILE A 197 -0.44 -30.66 -22.05
C ILE A 197 0.62 -31.49 -21.33
N VAL A 198 1.82 -31.51 -21.91
CA VAL A 198 2.98 -32.18 -21.33
C VAL A 198 3.81 -31.15 -20.59
N THR A 199 4.09 -31.37 -19.30
CA THR A 199 4.88 -30.44 -18.48
C THR A 199 6.37 -30.84 -18.48
N SER A 200 7.29 -29.87 -18.69
CA SER A 200 8.74 -30.08 -18.65
C SER A 200 9.44 -29.01 -17.77
N THR A 201 10.58 -29.33 -17.14
CA THR A 201 11.24 -28.42 -16.15
C THR A 201 12.77 -28.36 -16.15
N ILE A 202 13.27 -27.22 -15.65
CA ILE A 202 14.67 -26.79 -15.42
C ILE A 202 15.40 -27.59 -14.32
N HIS A 203 16.72 -27.83 -14.50
CA HIS A 203 17.65 -28.43 -13.51
C HIS A 203 18.89 -27.53 -13.25
N GLY A 204 19.26 -27.24 -11.98
CA GLY A 204 20.47 -26.48 -11.60
C GLY A 204 21.77 -27.33 -11.56
N PRO A 205 22.96 -26.77 -11.27
CA PRO A 205 24.25 -27.47 -11.35
C PRO A 205 24.77 -28.10 -10.04
N ASN A 206 24.08 -27.95 -8.91
CA ASN A 206 24.50 -28.58 -7.65
C ASN A 206 23.59 -29.78 -7.36
N GLU A 207 24.21 -30.90 -6.98
CA GLU A 207 23.58 -32.18 -6.69
C GLU A 207 22.34 -32.03 -5.76
N GLY A 208 21.16 -32.37 -6.30
CA GLY A 208 19.94 -32.72 -5.58
C GLY A 208 18.92 -31.60 -5.31
N GLU A 209 18.06 -31.22 -6.27
CA GLU A 209 16.79 -30.49 -5.97
C GLU A 209 15.63 -30.78 -6.95
N THR A 210 14.71 -31.68 -6.57
CA THR A 210 13.30 -31.69 -6.98
C THR A 210 12.62 -30.42 -6.42
N GLY A 211 11.91 -29.60 -7.21
CA GLY A 211 11.25 -28.41 -6.61
C GLY A 211 10.75 -27.26 -7.51
N SER A 212 10.74 -27.38 -8.83
CA SER A 212 10.28 -26.33 -9.76
C SER A 212 8.78 -26.02 -9.72
N GLY A 213 7.98 -26.91 -9.11
CA GLY A 213 6.55 -26.71 -8.87
C GLY A 213 5.61 -27.42 -9.86
N LYS A 214 6.06 -28.42 -10.64
CA LYS A 214 5.22 -29.16 -11.61
C LYS A 214 3.93 -29.72 -11.02
N SER A 215 4.06 -30.63 -10.06
CA SER A 215 2.92 -31.31 -9.43
C SER A 215 2.02 -30.30 -8.72
N THR A 216 2.59 -29.25 -8.12
CA THR A 216 1.85 -28.12 -7.53
C THR A 216 1.06 -27.32 -8.59
N THR A 217 1.67 -27.06 -9.76
CA THR A 217 1.03 -26.36 -10.88
C THR A 217 -0.08 -27.20 -11.50
N ILE A 218 0.11 -28.51 -11.66
CA ILE A 218 -0.92 -29.42 -12.19
C ILE A 218 -2.09 -29.52 -11.22
N GLN A 219 -1.83 -29.68 -9.92
CA GLN A 219 -2.87 -29.65 -8.89
C GLN A 219 -3.67 -28.35 -8.95
N PHE A 220 -3.00 -27.20 -9.07
CA PHE A 220 -3.64 -25.89 -9.19
C PHE A 220 -4.47 -25.76 -10.48
N LEU A 221 -3.92 -26.09 -11.64
CA LEU A 221 -4.59 -25.97 -12.94
C LEU A 221 -5.77 -26.94 -13.10
N ALA A 222 -5.71 -28.09 -12.43
CA ALA A 222 -6.82 -29.05 -12.36
C ALA A 222 -7.89 -28.67 -11.30
N GLY A 223 -7.81 -27.46 -10.74
CA GLY A 223 -8.82 -26.88 -9.86
C GLY A 223 -8.69 -27.25 -8.38
N ALA A 224 -7.54 -27.73 -7.92
CA ALA A 224 -7.31 -27.96 -6.50
C ALA A 224 -7.11 -26.64 -5.74
N THR A 225 -7.69 -26.56 -4.54
CA THR A 225 -7.45 -25.43 -3.64
C THR A 225 -6.07 -25.57 -3.01
N MET A 226 -5.20 -24.58 -3.18
CA MET A 226 -3.83 -24.65 -2.68
C MET A 226 -3.66 -23.82 -1.41
N ARG A 227 -2.83 -24.28 -0.48
CA ARG A 227 -2.48 -23.52 0.72
C ARG A 227 -1.01 -23.69 1.06
N LYS A 228 -0.42 -22.60 1.56
CA LYS A 228 0.92 -22.62 2.15
C LYS A 228 0.85 -23.22 3.56
N ILE A 229 1.59 -24.30 3.81
CA ILE A 229 1.68 -25.00 5.09
C ILE A 229 3.15 -25.11 5.53
N GLN A 230 3.40 -25.26 6.83
CA GLN A 230 4.73 -25.59 7.34
C GLN A 230 4.85 -27.09 7.56
N VAL A 231 5.80 -27.72 6.88
CA VAL A 231 6.08 -29.15 7.00
C VAL A 231 7.37 -29.35 7.77
N LYS A 232 7.30 -30.16 8.84
CA LYS A 232 8.46 -30.50 9.66
C LYS A 232 9.36 -31.46 8.88
N VAL A 233 10.61 -31.06 8.62
CA VAL A 233 11.59 -31.85 7.85
C VAL A 233 12.77 -32.35 8.68
N GLY A 234 12.79 -32.05 9.98
CA GLY A 234 13.77 -32.55 10.93
C GLY A 234 13.47 -32.12 12.37
N PRO A 235 14.33 -32.48 13.34
CA PRO A 235 14.29 -31.88 14.68
C PRO A 235 14.46 -30.37 14.53
N GLU A 236 13.45 -29.60 14.94
CA GLU A 236 13.43 -28.12 14.91
C GLU A 236 13.55 -27.45 13.52
N LYS A 237 13.39 -28.18 12.42
CA LYS A 237 13.36 -27.60 11.05
C LYS A 237 12.00 -27.76 10.39
N TYR A 238 11.44 -26.64 9.94
CA TYR A 238 10.21 -26.56 9.16
C TYR A 238 10.51 -25.95 7.78
N LEU A 239 9.88 -26.47 6.73
CA LEU A 239 9.88 -25.88 5.40
C LEU A 239 8.48 -25.44 5.03
N ASP A 240 8.39 -24.24 4.48
CA ASP A 240 7.19 -23.75 3.83
C ASP A 240 6.91 -24.55 2.55
N HIS A 241 5.74 -25.18 2.46
CA HIS A 241 5.30 -26.00 1.34
C HIS A 241 3.94 -25.53 0.83
N ILE A 242 3.76 -25.48 -0.49
CA ILE A 242 2.45 -25.23 -1.09
C ILE A 242 1.88 -26.58 -1.48
N THR A 243 0.77 -26.96 -0.86
CA THR A 243 0.09 -28.23 -1.14
C THR A 243 -1.39 -28.01 -1.36
N ALA A 244 -2.02 -28.95 -2.07
CA ALA A 244 -3.44 -28.96 -2.26
C ALA A 244 -4.16 -29.37 -0.95
N VAL A 245 -5.24 -28.69 -0.61
CA VAL A 245 -6.00 -28.89 0.63
C VAL A 245 -7.49 -29.07 0.34
N GLY A 246 -8.16 -29.92 1.12
CA GLY A 246 -9.59 -30.24 0.96
C GLY A 246 -9.85 -31.46 0.06
N CYS A 247 -11.11 -31.75 -0.22
CA CYS A 247 -11.50 -32.84 -1.11
C CYS A 247 -11.33 -32.43 -2.58
N PHE A 248 -10.64 -33.27 -3.38
CA PHE A 248 -10.48 -33.03 -4.81
C PHE A 248 -11.78 -33.33 -5.57
N LYS A 249 -12.21 -32.41 -6.45
CA LYS A 249 -13.30 -32.69 -7.40
C LYS A 249 -12.90 -33.73 -8.44
N ASN A 250 -11.63 -33.72 -8.85
CA ASN A 250 -11.04 -34.70 -9.75
C ASN A 250 -10.34 -35.81 -8.93
N PRO A 251 -10.80 -37.06 -8.97
CA PRO A 251 -10.20 -38.17 -8.23
C PRO A 251 -8.80 -38.55 -8.73
N GLU A 252 -8.43 -38.22 -9.97
CA GLU A 252 -7.09 -38.50 -10.53
C GLU A 252 -5.99 -37.67 -9.86
N LEU A 253 -6.35 -36.56 -9.20
CA LEU A 253 -5.42 -35.75 -8.42
C LEU A 253 -4.85 -36.46 -7.19
N ASN A 254 -5.49 -37.54 -6.73
CA ASN A 254 -4.93 -38.39 -5.66
C ASN A 254 -3.63 -39.09 -6.09
N ASN A 255 -3.39 -39.21 -7.39
CA ASN A 255 -2.20 -39.84 -7.95
C ASN A 255 -1.04 -38.84 -8.15
N VAL A 256 -1.28 -37.54 -7.96
CA VAL A 256 -0.27 -36.48 -8.08
C VAL A 256 0.13 -36.04 -6.68
N THR A 257 1.36 -36.35 -6.25
CA THR A 257 1.85 -36.03 -4.90
C THR A 257 2.85 -34.87 -4.95
N SER A 258 2.63 -33.83 -4.14
CA SER A 258 3.57 -32.72 -3.97
C SER A 258 4.24 -32.79 -2.60
N SER A 259 5.58 -32.88 -2.56
CA SER A 259 6.39 -33.02 -1.33
C SER A 259 7.37 -31.86 -1.17
N PRO A 260 7.67 -31.42 0.07
CA PRO A 260 8.69 -30.42 0.35
C PRO A 260 10.10 -31.01 0.48
N LEU A 261 10.26 -32.33 0.37
CA LEU A 261 11.54 -33.02 0.49
C LEU A 261 12.24 -33.11 -0.88
N GLN A 262 13.58 -33.06 -0.90
CA GLN A 262 14.42 -33.24 -2.10
C GLN A 262 14.48 -34.73 -2.53
N LYS A 263 13.33 -35.36 -2.73
CA LYS A 263 13.21 -36.71 -3.32
C LYS A 263 12.09 -36.69 -4.36
N SER A 264 12.37 -37.25 -5.54
CA SER A 264 11.36 -37.43 -6.58
C SER A 264 10.22 -38.34 -6.09
N GLU A 265 9.04 -37.76 -5.89
CA GLU A 265 7.82 -38.52 -5.54
C GLU A 265 7.14 -39.08 -6.80
N THR A 266 7.30 -38.43 -7.96
CA THR A 266 6.72 -38.83 -9.24
C THR A 266 7.63 -39.84 -9.93
N ARG A 267 7.33 -41.14 -9.80
CA ARG A 267 8.13 -42.24 -10.38
C ARG A 267 7.76 -42.60 -11.83
N CYS A 268 6.52 -42.31 -12.21
CA CYS A 268 5.95 -42.56 -13.54
C CYS A 268 5.08 -41.36 -13.93
N ILE A 269 4.79 -41.20 -15.22
CA ILE A 269 3.90 -40.14 -15.69
C ILE A 269 2.51 -40.35 -15.10
N ALA A 270 1.98 -39.31 -14.45
CA ALA A 270 0.62 -39.29 -13.92
C ALA A 270 -0.23 -38.35 -14.79
N PRO A 271 -1.14 -38.87 -15.64
CA PRO A 271 -2.10 -38.05 -16.35
C PRO A 271 -3.21 -37.59 -15.39
N VAL A 272 -3.68 -36.36 -15.60
CA VAL A 272 -4.83 -35.75 -14.91
C VAL A 272 -5.73 -35.15 -15.97
N THR A 273 -6.86 -35.78 -16.21
CA THR A 273 -7.86 -35.36 -17.19
C THR A 273 -8.80 -34.35 -16.55
N THR A 274 -8.91 -33.17 -17.14
CA THR A 274 -9.80 -32.10 -16.66
C THR A 274 -10.67 -31.61 -17.80
N GLN A 275 -11.95 -31.35 -17.52
CA GLN A 275 -12.85 -30.77 -18.53
C GLN A 275 -12.46 -29.30 -18.76
N LEU A 276 -12.41 -28.86 -20.02
CA LEU A 276 -12.09 -27.47 -20.37
C LEU A 276 -13.01 -26.48 -19.64
N ARG A 277 -14.28 -26.84 -19.43
CA ARG A 277 -15.24 -26.02 -18.68
C ARG A 277 -14.86 -25.77 -17.21
N ASP A 278 -14.13 -26.70 -16.59
CA ASP A 278 -13.74 -26.61 -15.19
C ASP A 278 -12.48 -25.76 -15.00
N VAL A 279 -11.73 -25.52 -16.09
CA VAL A 279 -10.47 -24.74 -16.10
C VAL A 279 -10.66 -23.36 -16.74
N LEU A 280 -11.42 -23.26 -17.82
CA LEU A 280 -11.61 -22.05 -18.64
C LEU A 280 -13.01 -21.43 -18.53
N GLY A 281 -13.97 -22.12 -17.90
CA GLY A 281 -15.35 -21.63 -17.67
C GLY A 281 -16.43 -22.30 -18.53
N THR A 282 -17.70 -22.06 -18.20
CA THR A 282 -18.88 -22.86 -18.62
C THR A 282 -19.16 -22.96 -20.13
N HIS A 283 -18.43 -22.24 -20.98
CA HIS A 283 -18.68 -22.14 -22.42
C HIS A 283 -17.73 -22.98 -23.29
N GLU A 284 -16.68 -23.56 -22.70
CA GLU A 284 -15.68 -24.36 -23.41
C GLU A 284 -16.01 -25.87 -23.32
N SER A 285 -16.01 -26.56 -24.46
CA SER A 285 -16.28 -28.01 -24.55
C SER A 285 -15.03 -28.78 -24.97
N GLY A 286 -14.74 -29.88 -24.26
CA GLY A 286 -13.66 -30.81 -24.56
C GLY A 286 -12.81 -31.14 -23.34
N GLU A 287 -11.85 -32.06 -23.51
CA GLU A 287 -11.01 -32.56 -22.42
C GLU A 287 -9.55 -32.10 -22.60
N MET A 288 -8.93 -31.75 -21.48
CA MET A 288 -7.52 -31.41 -21.38
C MET A 288 -6.83 -32.37 -20.44
N ILE A 289 -5.77 -33.02 -20.92
CA ILE A 289 -5.00 -33.97 -20.14
C ILE A 289 -3.69 -33.31 -19.71
N PHE A 290 -3.49 -33.14 -18.41
CA PHE A 290 -2.23 -32.67 -17.83
C PHE A 290 -1.36 -33.87 -17.46
N CYS A 291 -0.14 -33.95 -17.99
CA CYS A 291 0.80 -35.01 -17.65
C CYS A 291 1.86 -34.50 -16.66
N ASP A 292 1.85 -35.01 -15.42
CA ASP A 292 2.96 -34.80 -14.48
C ASP A 292 4.07 -35.80 -14.82
N ALA A 293 5.18 -35.28 -15.33
CA ALA A 293 6.35 -36.08 -15.66
C ALA A 293 7.42 -35.99 -14.55
N PRO A 294 8.16 -37.06 -14.27
CA PRO A 294 9.38 -36.98 -13.46
C PRO A 294 10.35 -35.93 -13.99
N GLY A 295 11.21 -35.38 -13.12
CA GLY A 295 12.29 -34.52 -13.56
C GLY A 295 13.25 -35.28 -14.49
N PHE A 296 13.58 -34.71 -15.65
CA PHE A 296 14.57 -35.28 -16.57
C PHE A 296 15.96 -35.32 -15.90
N GLY A 297 16.43 -36.52 -15.54
CA GLY A 297 17.68 -36.73 -14.81
C GLY A 297 17.52 -36.96 -13.30
N ASP A 298 16.29 -37.06 -12.78
CA ASP A 298 15.95 -37.29 -11.37
C ASP A 298 15.48 -38.74 -11.12
N THR A 299 16.18 -39.73 -11.68
CA THR A 299 15.75 -41.13 -11.61
C THR A 299 16.78 -42.07 -10.99
N THR A 300 16.24 -43.10 -10.36
CA THR A 300 16.95 -44.17 -9.65
C THR A 300 17.50 -45.23 -10.62
N GLY A 301 17.95 -44.82 -11.81
CA GLY A 301 18.57 -45.69 -12.81
C GLY A 301 18.09 -45.48 -14.25
N PRO A 302 18.89 -45.86 -15.27
CA PRO A 302 18.56 -45.74 -16.70
C PRO A 302 17.25 -46.43 -17.10
N GLU A 303 16.85 -47.48 -16.39
CA GLU A 303 15.64 -48.24 -16.66
C GLU A 303 14.37 -47.42 -16.39
N VAL A 304 14.40 -46.55 -15.38
CA VAL A 304 13.29 -45.66 -15.02
C VAL A 304 13.18 -44.52 -16.04
N ASP A 305 14.30 -44.00 -16.54
CA ASP A 305 14.33 -43.01 -17.63
C ASP A 305 13.74 -43.56 -18.93
N ILE A 306 14.05 -44.81 -19.27
CA ILE A 306 13.50 -45.47 -20.47
C ILE A 306 11.99 -45.68 -20.32
N ALA A 307 11.53 -46.18 -19.17
CA ALA A 307 10.10 -46.37 -18.92
C ALA A 307 9.31 -45.05 -18.96
N ASN A 308 9.87 -43.98 -18.40
CA ASN A 308 9.27 -42.65 -18.44
C ASN A 308 9.26 -42.06 -19.85
N SER A 309 10.35 -42.23 -20.61
CA SER A 309 10.43 -41.77 -22.00
C SER A 309 9.41 -42.49 -22.88
N ILE A 310 9.25 -43.81 -22.71
CA ILE A 310 8.21 -44.59 -23.40
C ILE A 310 6.82 -44.09 -23.02
N GLY A 311 6.58 -43.79 -21.73
CA GLY A 311 5.32 -43.22 -21.27
C GLY A 311 4.99 -41.86 -21.91
N VAL A 312 5.98 -40.96 -22.05
CA VAL A 312 5.78 -39.64 -22.70
C VAL A 312 5.45 -39.86 -24.17
N ILE A 313 6.18 -40.75 -24.85
CA ILE A 313 6.00 -41.05 -26.27
C ILE A 313 4.61 -41.65 -26.53
N GLU A 314 4.17 -42.61 -25.70
CA GLU A 314 2.85 -43.22 -25.85
C GLU A 314 1.72 -42.23 -25.53
N ALA A 315 1.90 -41.32 -24.55
CA ALA A 315 0.96 -40.24 -24.30
C ALA A 315 0.87 -39.26 -25.48
N ILE A 316 2.00 -38.87 -26.07
CA ILE A 316 2.04 -37.98 -27.25
C ILE A 316 1.35 -38.63 -28.45
N LYS A 317 1.60 -39.92 -28.71
CA LYS A 317 1.03 -40.66 -29.86
C LYS A 317 -0.49 -40.78 -29.83
N GLY A 318 -1.11 -40.76 -28.65
CA GLY A 318 -2.55 -40.95 -28.48
C GLY A 318 -3.40 -39.68 -28.63
N THR A 319 -2.81 -38.52 -28.96
CA THR A 319 -3.45 -37.21 -28.76
C THR A 319 -3.49 -36.39 -30.04
N LYS A 320 -4.55 -35.57 -30.24
CA LYS A 320 -4.73 -34.76 -31.47
C LYS A 320 -3.74 -33.61 -31.56
N SER A 321 -3.42 -33.00 -30.41
CA SER A 321 -2.45 -31.92 -30.32
C SER A 321 -1.77 -31.91 -28.95
N VAL A 322 -0.48 -31.54 -28.94
CA VAL A 322 0.34 -31.44 -27.74
C VAL A 322 0.81 -30.00 -27.56
N LYS A 323 0.62 -29.44 -26.36
CA LYS A 323 1.30 -28.21 -25.93
C LYS A 323 2.30 -28.53 -24.83
N LEU A 324 3.49 -27.94 -24.92
CA LEU A 324 4.54 -28.10 -23.91
C LEU A 324 4.46 -26.95 -22.92
N LEU A 325 4.24 -27.26 -21.65
CA LEU A 325 4.30 -26.29 -20.57
C LEU A 325 5.70 -26.33 -19.94
N ALA A 326 6.53 -25.35 -20.27
CA ALA A 326 7.88 -25.20 -19.75
C ALA A 326 7.87 -24.32 -18.49
N LEU A 327 8.16 -24.92 -17.33
CA LEU A 327 8.14 -24.22 -16.05
C LEU A 327 9.53 -23.75 -15.65
N SER A 328 9.66 -22.45 -15.39
CA SER A 328 10.87 -21.83 -14.83
C SER A 328 10.59 -21.33 -13.41
N SER A 329 11.38 -21.78 -12.43
CA SER A 329 11.27 -21.25 -11.07
C SER A 329 12.35 -20.21 -10.79
N TYR A 330 12.04 -19.20 -9.97
CA TYR A 330 12.99 -18.14 -9.62
C TYR A 330 14.32 -18.68 -9.08
N LYS A 331 14.27 -19.71 -8.23
CA LYS A 331 15.47 -20.35 -7.66
C LYS A 331 16.26 -21.18 -8.68
N SER A 332 15.59 -21.78 -9.66
CA SER A 332 16.22 -22.65 -10.66
C SER A 332 16.81 -21.88 -11.85
N LEU A 333 16.48 -20.60 -11.99
CA LEU A 333 17.00 -19.74 -13.06
C LEU A 333 18.54 -19.63 -13.00
N GLY A 334 19.07 -19.59 -11.78
CA GLY A 334 20.48 -19.34 -11.49
C GLY A 334 20.89 -17.88 -11.71
N ASP A 335 22.05 -17.48 -11.19
CA ASP A 335 22.54 -16.10 -11.28
C ASP A 335 22.96 -15.71 -12.71
N ARG A 336 23.06 -16.68 -13.63
CA ARG A 336 23.60 -16.47 -14.99
C ARG A 336 22.78 -17.18 -16.08
N GLY A 337 21.49 -17.42 -15.84
CA GLY A 337 20.60 -18.02 -16.85
C GLY A 337 20.90 -19.49 -17.19
N GLN A 338 21.73 -20.19 -16.40
CA GLN A 338 22.07 -21.60 -16.66
C GLN A 338 20.84 -22.52 -16.63
N GLY A 339 19.80 -22.13 -15.89
CA GLY A 339 18.53 -22.83 -15.90
C GLY A 339 17.83 -22.81 -17.26
N ILE A 340 17.86 -21.67 -17.96
CA ILE A 340 17.27 -21.52 -19.30
C ILE A 340 18.10 -22.28 -20.34
N GLN A 341 19.44 -22.22 -20.24
CA GLN A 341 20.32 -22.97 -21.14
C GLN A 341 20.01 -24.46 -21.12
N LYS A 342 19.91 -25.06 -19.93
CA LYS A 342 19.56 -26.49 -19.80
C LYS A 342 18.14 -26.79 -20.27
N LEU A 343 17.18 -25.90 -20.01
CA LEU A 343 15.82 -26.05 -20.53
C LEU A 343 15.84 -26.14 -22.06
N ALA A 344 16.59 -25.26 -22.72
CA ALA A 344 16.72 -25.26 -24.16
C ALA A 344 17.28 -26.58 -24.70
N HIS A 345 18.35 -27.09 -24.08
CA HIS A 345 18.95 -28.38 -24.45
C HIS A 345 18.00 -29.57 -24.22
N ILE A 346 17.22 -29.57 -23.14
CA ILE A 346 16.21 -30.60 -22.87
C ILE A 346 15.10 -30.53 -23.93
N LEU A 347 14.60 -29.33 -24.20
CA LEU A 347 13.51 -29.12 -25.15
C LEU A 347 13.92 -29.58 -26.56
N ILE A 348 15.16 -29.29 -26.98
CA ILE A 348 15.71 -29.72 -28.29
C ILE A 348 15.95 -31.22 -28.33
N ALA A 349 16.41 -31.82 -27.24
CA ALA A 349 16.57 -33.27 -27.15
C ALA A 349 15.22 -33.99 -27.21
N MET A 350 14.14 -33.38 -26.68
CA MET A 350 12.79 -33.94 -26.69
C MET A 350 12.05 -33.73 -28.01
N VAL A 351 12.24 -32.58 -28.66
CA VAL A 351 11.49 -32.18 -29.85
C VAL A 351 12.47 -31.85 -30.98
N HIS A 352 12.53 -32.73 -31.97
CA HIS A 352 13.34 -32.49 -33.16
C HIS A 352 12.77 -31.32 -33.99
N GLY A 353 13.64 -30.38 -34.36
CA GLY A 353 13.27 -29.14 -35.07
C GLY A 353 12.37 -28.26 -34.21
N ILE A 354 12.80 -27.97 -32.98
CA ILE A 354 11.98 -27.20 -32.05
C ILE A 354 11.85 -25.73 -32.47
N GLU A 355 12.83 -25.23 -33.21
CA GLU A 355 12.90 -23.86 -33.69
C GLU A 355 11.65 -23.50 -34.53
N ASP A 356 11.12 -24.47 -35.27
CA ASP A 356 9.89 -24.34 -36.07
C ASP A 356 8.61 -24.64 -35.26
N LYS A 357 8.74 -24.99 -33.97
CA LYS A 357 7.64 -25.46 -33.10
C LYS A 357 7.57 -24.71 -31.77
N LEU A 358 8.28 -23.59 -31.65
CA LEU A 358 8.29 -22.75 -30.45
C LEU A 358 6.88 -22.28 -30.07
N ASP A 359 5.99 -22.04 -31.03
CA ASP A 359 4.58 -21.68 -30.79
C ASP A 359 3.80 -22.72 -29.95
N ALA A 360 4.23 -23.99 -29.98
CA ALA A 360 3.63 -25.06 -29.17
C ALA A 360 4.14 -25.06 -27.71
N ILE A 361 5.13 -24.23 -27.39
CA ILE A 361 5.73 -24.09 -26.06
C ILE A 361 5.13 -22.89 -25.35
N PHE A 362 4.63 -23.14 -24.15
CA PHE A 362 4.13 -22.14 -23.24
C PHE A 362 5.06 -22.04 -22.02
N TYR A 363 5.58 -20.85 -21.76
CA TYR A 363 6.45 -20.59 -20.60
C TYR A 363 5.63 -20.11 -19.41
N ALA A 364 5.88 -20.71 -18.26
CA ALA A 364 5.25 -20.32 -17.01
C ALA A 364 6.29 -20.16 -15.90
N PHE A 365 6.13 -19.12 -15.11
CA PHE A 365 7.11 -18.68 -14.13
C PHE A 365 6.59 -18.89 -12.71
N THR A 366 7.29 -19.69 -11.91
CA THR A 366 6.88 -20.04 -10.54
C THR A 366 7.83 -19.43 -9.50
N LYS A 367 7.29 -19.06 -8.33
CA LYS A 367 8.06 -18.56 -7.18
C LYS A 367 8.84 -17.25 -7.42
N TYR A 368 8.47 -16.45 -8.42
CA TYR A 368 9.03 -15.12 -8.64
C TYR A 368 8.38 -14.10 -7.68
N PRO A 369 9.14 -13.16 -7.10
CA PRO A 369 8.56 -12.04 -6.36
C PRO A 369 7.60 -11.24 -7.24
N GLU A 370 6.51 -10.73 -6.65
CA GLU A 370 5.43 -10.04 -7.36
C GLU A 370 5.95 -8.87 -8.22
N GLU A 371 6.81 -8.05 -7.62
CA GLU A 371 7.46 -6.87 -8.21
C GLU A 371 8.51 -7.19 -9.30
N THR A 372 8.84 -8.48 -9.53
CA THR A 372 9.89 -8.83 -10.49
C THR A 372 9.39 -8.71 -11.92
N ASP A 373 9.99 -7.81 -12.69
CA ASP A 373 9.83 -7.78 -14.15
C ASP A 373 10.66 -8.92 -14.78
N ILE A 374 9.94 -9.94 -15.27
CA ILE A 374 10.56 -11.15 -15.83
C ILE A 374 11.12 -10.86 -17.21
N ASN A 375 10.48 -10.02 -18.02
CA ASN A 375 10.99 -9.66 -19.33
C ASN A 375 12.31 -8.91 -19.20
N ALA A 376 12.35 -7.88 -18.34
CA ALA A 376 13.58 -7.15 -18.05
C ALA A 376 14.70 -8.09 -17.53
N LEU A 377 14.36 -9.08 -16.70
CA LEU A 377 15.32 -10.08 -16.23
C LEU A 377 15.89 -10.94 -17.36
N LEU A 378 15.04 -11.40 -18.29
CA LEU A 378 15.46 -12.21 -19.44
C LEU A 378 16.30 -11.40 -20.43
N VAL A 379 15.92 -10.14 -20.69
CA VAL A 379 16.69 -9.19 -21.50
C VAL A 379 18.06 -8.95 -20.88
N ASN A 380 18.13 -8.74 -19.57
CA ASN A 380 19.40 -8.57 -18.86
C ASN A 380 20.30 -9.82 -18.97
N ILE A 381 19.72 -11.03 -18.90
CA ILE A 381 20.46 -12.28 -19.10
C ILE A 381 21.02 -12.36 -20.53
N LYS A 382 20.24 -11.97 -21.54
CA LYS A 382 20.68 -11.91 -22.94
C LYS A 382 21.84 -10.92 -23.11
N THR A 383 21.64 -9.66 -22.69
CA THR A 383 22.63 -8.59 -22.86
C THR A 383 23.92 -8.85 -22.09
N ALA A 384 23.84 -9.30 -20.83
CA ALA A 384 25.02 -9.46 -19.98
C ALA A 384 25.82 -10.75 -20.26
N LYS A 385 25.31 -11.70 -21.06
CA LYS A 385 25.93 -13.02 -21.23
C LYS A 385 25.94 -13.54 -22.66
N VAL A 386 24.82 -13.48 -23.37
CA VAL A 386 24.78 -13.93 -24.78
C VAL A 386 25.54 -12.97 -25.68
N ASP A 387 25.43 -11.66 -25.43
CA ASP A 387 26.09 -10.66 -26.25
C ASP A 387 27.58 -10.47 -25.90
N GLU A 388 27.97 -10.75 -24.65
CA GLU A 388 29.34 -10.58 -24.15
C GLU A 388 30.22 -11.86 -24.21
N ASP A 389 29.64 -13.06 -24.14
CA ASP A 389 30.38 -14.33 -24.10
C ASP A 389 30.18 -15.15 -25.38
N VAL A 390 31.26 -15.31 -26.15
CA VAL A 390 31.31 -16.02 -27.44
C VAL A 390 30.84 -17.47 -27.32
N THR A 391 31.02 -18.12 -26.16
CA THR A 391 30.60 -19.52 -25.95
C THR A 391 29.11 -19.70 -25.78
N PHE A 392 28.41 -18.72 -25.21
CA PHE A 392 26.94 -18.75 -25.12
C PHE A 392 26.28 -18.26 -26.40
N LYS A 393 26.94 -17.35 -27.13
CA LYS A 393 26.46 -16.86 -28.43
C LYS A 393 26.42 -17.95 -29.50
N SER A 394 27.29 -18.96 -29.40
CA SER A 394 27.31 -20.12 -30.30
C SER A 394 26.35 -21.24 -29.90
N ASP A 395 25.73 -21.15 -28.71
CA ASP A 395 24.71 -22.09 -28.24
C ASP A 395 23.34 -21.74 -28.85
N THR A 396 23.14 -22.12 -30.11
CA THR A 396 21.93 -21.80 -30.90
C THR A 396 20.66 -22.25 -30.23
N ALA A 397 20.72 -23.37 -29.50
CA ALA A 397 19.64 -23.90 -28.68
C ALA A 397 19.17 -22.89 -27.63
N PHE A 398 20.13 -22.45 -26.81
CA PHE A 398 19.90 -21.50 -25.73
C PHE A 398 19.41 -20.15 -26.23
N VAL A 399 20.06 -19.61 -27.27
CA VAL A 399 19.72 -18.29 -27.84
C VAL A 399 18.30 -18.29 -28.41
N THR A 400 17.92 -19.35 -29.13
CA THR A 400 16.60 -19.47 -29.76
C THR A 400 15.49 -19.54 -28.70
N VAL A 401 15.64 -20.38 -27.68
CA VAL A 401 14.63 -20.49 -26.60
C VAL A 401 14.60 -19.23 -25.73
N LEU A 402 15.74 -18.58 -25.47
CA LEU A 402 15.78 -17.35 -24.69
C LEU A 402 15.08 -16.19 -25.42
N ASN A 403 15.27 -16.06 -26.74
CA ASN A 403 14.58 -15.06 -27.55
C ASN A 403 13.06 -15.29 -27.54
N ASP A 404 12.61 -16.53 -27.75
CA ASP A 404 11.18 -16.86 -27.68
C ASP A 404 10.56 -16.57 -26.30
N MET A 405 11.31 -16.80 -25.22
CA MET A 405 10.89 -16.41 -23.87
C MET A 405 10.79 -14.89 -23.71
N ILE A 406 11.70 -14.12 -24.29
CA ILE A 406 11.66 -12.64 -24.24
C ILE A 406 10.44 -12.14 -25.02
N ASP A 407 10.26 -12.60 -26.26
CA ASP A 407 9.17 -12.17 -27.15
C ASP A 407 7.81 -12.49 -26.51
N LYS A 408 7.63 -13.69 -25.95
CA LYS A 408 6.38 -14.09 -25.28
C LYS A 408 6.12 -13.43 -23.93
N THR A 409 7.08 -12.66 -23.39
CA THR A 409 6.93 -11.95 -22.12
C THR A 409 6.92 -10.42 -22.26
N GLU A 410 6.98 -9.89 -23.49
CA GLU A 410 7.01 -8.45 -23.77
C GLU A 410 5.78 -7.71 -23.21
N ASP A 411 4.58 -8.28 -23.42
CA ASP A 411 3.32 -7.68 -22.95
C ASP A 411 3.03 -8.01 -21.47
N ASP A 412 3.31 -9.24 -21.05
CA ASP A 412 3.25 -9.70 -19.65
C ASP A 412 3.82 -11.13 -19.52
N ALA A 413 4.43 -11.45 -18.37
CA ALA A 413 4.92 -12.78 -18.10
C ALA A 413 3.91 -13.62 -17.32
N PHE A 414 3.66 -14.86 -17.77
CA PHE A 414 2.71 -15.75 -17.09
C PHE A 414 3.27 -16.29 -15.76
N LYS A 415 3.04 -15.54 -14.68
CA LYS A 415 3.39 -15.92 -13.32
C LYS A 415 2.32 -16.81 -12.71
N ILE A 416 2.72 -18.00 -12.27
CA ILE A 416 1.83 -18.91 -11.53
C ILE A 416 2.03 -18.68 -10.03
N GLU A 417 1.01 -18.16 -9.38
CA GLU A 417 0.92 -18.05 -7.93
C GLU A 417 -0.23 -18.94 -7.42
N PRO A 418 0.06 -20.20 -7.04
CA PRO A 418 -0.98 -21.16 -6.72
C PRO A 418 -1.87 -20.77 -5.52
N THR A 419 -1.43 -19.79 -4.71
CA THR A 419 -2.16 -19.32 -3.53
C THR A 419 -3.19 -18.22 -3.82
N ARG A 420 -3.26 -17.71 -5.05
CA ARG A 420 -4.25 -16.70 -5.48
C ARG A 420 -5.37 -17.37 -6.31
N GLU A 421 -6.60 -16.87 -6.19
CA GLU A 421 -7.68 -17.27 -7.08
C GLU A 421 -7.32 -16.92 -8.55
N ILE A 422 -7.31 -17.94 -9.42
CA ILE A 422 -7.12 -18.02 -10.89
C ILE A 422 -6.47 -16.81 -11.61
N PRO A 423 -5.42 -16.99 -12.43
CA PRO A 423 -4.76 -15.89 -13.18
C PRO A 423 -5.71 -15.22 -14.20
N LYS A 424 -5.84 -13.89 -14.12
CA LYS A 424 -6.51 -13.06 -15.13
C LYS A 424 -5.56 -12.86 -16.32
N LYS A 425 -5.90 -13.33 -17.52
CA LYS A 425 -5.26 -12.91 -18.77
C LYS A 425 -6.03 -11.74 -19.40
N ASN A 426 -5.27 -10.80 -19.95
CA ASN A 426 -5.63 -9.41 -20.32
C ASN A 426 -6.91 -9.23 -21.16
N GLY A 427 -7.86 -8.45 -20.63
CA GLY A 427 -9.11 -8.05 -21.29
C GLY A 427 -9.04 -6.73 -22.07
N ASP A 428 -7.85 -6.23 -22.39
CA ASP A 428 -7.70 -4.87 -22.96
C ASP A 428 -8.08 -4.75 -24.44
N ASN A 429 -8.02 -5.83 -25.23
CA ASN A 429 -8.36 -5.81 -26.66
C ASN A 429 -9.60 -6.64 -27.03
N ALA A 430 -10.25 -7.28 -26.05
CA ALA A 430 -11.33 -8.23 -26.31
C ALA A 430 -12.54 -7.59 -27.02
N LEU A 431 -12.94 -6.39 -26.58
CA LEU A 431 -14.09 -5.68 -27.16
C LEU A 431 -13.82 -5.15 -28.58
N GLU A 432 -12.57 -4.76 -28.87
CA GLU A 432 -12.21 -4.30 -30.22
C GLU A 432 -12.04 -5.48 -31.19
N TYR A 433 -11.56 -6.63 -30.70
CA TYR A 433 -11.53 -7.86 -31.47
C TYR A 433 -12.94 -8.38 -31.77
N MET A 434 -13.85 -8.34 -30.79
CA MET A 434 -15.26 -8.68 -30.99
C MET A 434 -15.93 -7.78 -32.04
N LYS A 435 -15.62 -6.48 -32.05
CA LYS A 435 -16.11 -5.53 -33.06
C LYS A 435 -15.69 -5.92 -34.47
N ILE A 436 -14.41 -6.28 -34.66
CA ILE A 436 -13.88 -6.71 -35.96
C ILE A 436 -14.62 -7.98 -36.41
N LEU A 437 -14.75 -8.98 -35.53
CA LEU A 437 -15.45 -10.22 -35.83
C LEU A 437 -16.92 -10.00 -36.20
N VAL A 438 -17.62 -9.11 -35.49
CA VAL A 438 -19.02 -8.78 -35.81
C VAL A 438 -19.13 -8.10 -37.17
N ASN A 439 -18.25 -7.15 -37.48
CA ASN A 439 -18.21 -6.49 -38.78
C ASN A 439 -17.91 -7.49 -39.92
N ASP A 440 -16.99 -8.43 -39.71
CA ASP A 440 -16.67 -9.48 -40.68
C ASP A 440 -17.89 -10.40 -40.90
N MET A 441 -18.60 -10.75 -39.82
CA MET A 441 -19.83 -11.54 -39.88
C MET A 441 -20.95 -10.80 -40.63
N ASP A 442 -21.13 -9.50 -40.39
CA ASP A 442 -22.11 -8.67 -41.13
C ASP A 442 -21.75 -8.59 -42.61
N THR A 443 -20.46 -8.49 -42.93
CA THR A 443 -19.98 -8.47 -44.31
C THR A 443 -20.27 -9.79 -45.02
N LEU A 444 -20.02 -10.94 -44.37
CA LEU A 444 -20.32 -12.26 -44.93
C LEU A 444 -21.83 -12.49 -45.14
N ARG A 445 -22.67 -11.85 -44.34
CA ARG A 445 -24.14 -11.91 -44.48
C ARG A 445 -24.69 -11.14 -45.67
N THR A 446 -23.89 -10.30 -46.33
CA THR A 446 -24.30 -9.68 -47.61
C THR A 446 -24.48 -10.71 -48.74
N ILE A 447 -24.01 -11.95 -48.53
CA ILE A 447 -24.16 -13.08 -49.45
C ILE A 447 -25.42 -13.89 -49.08
N PRO A 448 -26.49 -13.90 -49.92
CA PRO A 448 -27.80 -14.46 -49.56
C PRO A 448 -27.81 -15.95 -49.15
N GLU A 449 -26.96 -16.78 -49.76
CA GLU A 449 -26.89 -18.21 -49.41
C GLU A 449 -26.21 -18.48 -48.06
N LEU A 450 -25.31 -17.59 -47.63
CA LEU A 450 -24.64 -17.69 -46.33
C LEU A 450 -25.50 -17.10 -45.22
N GLU A 451 -26.28 -16.06 -45.50
CA GLU A 451 -27.22 -15.49 -44.54
C GLU A 451 -28.19 -16.57 -44.01
N THR A 452 -28.82 -17.32 -44.92
CA THR A 452 -29.80 -18.35 -44.55
C THR A 452 -29.20 -19.52 -43.76
N LYS A 453 -27.91 -19.85 -43.99
CA LYS A 453 -27.22 -20.95 -43.28
C LYS A 453 -26.57 -20.52 -41.97
N CYS A 454 -26.11 -19.28 -41.88
CA CYS A 454 -25.35 -18.77 -40.73
C CYS A 454 -26.18 -17.92 -39.77
N ALA A 455 -27.44 -17.59 -40.09
CA ALA A 455 -28.32 -16.76 -39.25
C ALA A 455 -28.40 -17.26 -37.80
N GLY A 456 -28.55 -18.58 -37.59
CA GLY A 456 -28.64 -19.17 -36.24
C GLY A 456 -27.39 -18.90 -35.40
N THR A 457 -26.21 -19.22 -35.94
CA THR A 457 -24.91 -18.97 -35.28
C THR A 457 -24.69 -17.48 -35.06
N TYR A 458 -25.05 -16.64 -36.02
CA TYR A 458 -24.93 -15.20 -35.91
C TYR A 458 -25.74 -14.64 -34.74
N TYR A 459 -27.04 -14.93 -34.68
CA TYR A 459 -27.89 -14.41 -33.61
C TYR A 459 -27.46 -14.96 -32.25
N HIS A 460 -26.98 -16.21 -32.20
CA HIS A 460 -26.41 -16.77 -30.98
C HIS A 460 -25.15 -16.03 -30.52
N THR A 461 -24.23 -15.70 -31.44
CA THR A 461 -23.04 -14.89 -31.12
C THR A 461 -23.42 -13.49 -30.63
N ILE A 462 -24.39 -12.83 -31.27
CA ILE A 462 -24.89 -11.51 -30.83
C ILE A 462 -25.54 -11.58 -29.43
N GLU A 463 -26.33 -12.63 -29.13
CA GLU A 463 -26.88 -12.82 -27.78
C GLU A 463 -25.79 -13.12 -26.74
N ASN A 464 -24.73 -13.84 -27.10
CA ASN A 464 -23.59 -14.07 -26.20
C ASN A 464 -22.83 -12.78 -25.89
N ILE A 465 -22.61 -11.93 -26.91
CA ILE A 465 -22.04 -10.58 -26.73
C ILE A 465 -22.95 -9.75 -25.81
N ARG A 466 -24.27 -9.81 -26.02
CA ARG A 466 -25.24 -9.13 -25.14
C ARG A 466 -25.18 -9.64 -23.70
N GLY A 467 -25.07 -10.96 -23.49
CA GLY A 467 -24.91 -11.56 -22.18
C GLY A 467 -23.64 -11.11 -21.46
N TYR A 468 -22.51 -11.08 -22.18
CA TYR A 468 -21.25 -10.54 -21.67
C TYR A 468 -21.36 -9.06 -21.29
N MET A 469 -22.08 -8.27 -22.09
CA MET A 469 -22.33 -6.85 -21.78
C MET A 469 -23.20 -6.65 -20.55
N GLN A 470 -24.22 -7.49 -20.34
CA GLN A 470 -25.02 -7.48 -19.10
C GLN A 470 -24.17 -7.87 -17.88
N GLN A 471 -23.19 -8.77 -18.06
CA GLN A 471 -22.23 -9.09 -17.02
C GLN A 471 -21.31 -7.90 -16.70
N LEU A 472 -20.74 -7.24 -17.71
CA LEU A 472 -19.94 -6.02 -17.52
C LEU A 472 -20.74 -4.91 -16.84
N GLN A 473 -22.02 -4.76 -17.21
CA GLN A 473 -22.95 -3.88 -16.51
C GLN A 473 -23.09 -4.28 -15.04
N GLY A 474 -23.32 -5.56 -14.74
CA GLY A 474 -23.42 -6.06 -13.37
C GLY A 474 -22.13 -5.88 -12.56
N GLU A 475 -20.97 -5.97 -13.19
CA GLU A 475 -19.67 -5.69 -12.57
C GLU A 475 -19.48 -4.20 -12.31
N ALA A 476 -19.85 -3.33 -13.25
CA ALA A 476 -19.83 -1.89 -13.07
C ALA A 476 -20.81 -1.44 -11.96
N GLU A 477 -22.01 -2.03 -11.90
CA GLU A 477 -22.98 -1.79 -10.82
C GLU A 477 -22.46 -2.25 -9.46
N LYS A 478 -21.77 -3.40 -9.39
CA LYS A 478 -21.09 -3.84 -8.16
C LYS A 478 -19.97 -2.87 -7.74
N LEU A 479 -19.22 -2.33 -8.70
CA LEU A 479 -18.20 -1.31 -8.42
C LEU A 479 -18.83 -0.02 -7.90
N VAL A 480 -19.98 0.40 -8.44
CA VAL A 480 -20.74 1.56 -7.95
C VAL A 480 -21.27 1.31 -6.53
N ILE A 481 -21.83 0.14 -6.26
CA ILE A 481 -22.29 -0.24 -4.90
C ILE A 481 -21.12 -0.26 -3.91
N ALA A 482 -19.93 -0.70 -4.35
CA ALA A 482 -18.74 -0.69 -3.51
C ALA A 482 -18.26 0.74 -3.16
N ILE A 483 -18.52 1.72 -4.02
CA ILE A 483 -18.25 3.15 -3.75
C ILE A 483 -19.19 3.66 -2.64
N ASP A 484 -20.48 3.31 -2.72
CA ASP A 484 -21.50 3.73 -1.76
C ASP A 484 -21.29 3.11 -0.36
N GLN A 485 -20.77 1.88 -0.30
CA GLN A 485 -20.54 1.16 0.97
C GLN A 485 -19.28 1.59 1.74
N GLN A 486 -18.58 2.66 1.32
CA GLN A 486 -17.42 3.25 2.01
C GLN A 486 -16.31 2.24 2.38
N SER A 487 -16.13 1.17 1.61
CA SER A 487 -15.12 0.13 1.89
C SER A 487 -13.71 0.57 1.47
N GLY A 488 -13.17 1.57 2.17
CA GLY A 488 -11.74 1.82 2.42
C GLY A 488 -10.76 2.09 1.27
N ILE A 489 -10.87 1.48 0.10
CA ILE A 489 -9.89 1.60 -1.00
C ILE A 489 -10.62 1.43 -2.33
N THR A 490 -11.33 2.45 -2.79
CA THR A 490 -11.84 2.46 -4.16
C THR A 490 -10.72 2.91 -5.10
N ASN A 491 -10.29 2.03 -6.01
CA ASN A 491 -9.32 2.39 -7.04
C ASN A 491 -10.04 3.08 -8.20
N TYR A 492 -10.23 4.41 -8.10
CA TYR A 492 -10.91 5.20 -9.14
C TYR A 492 -10.19 5.14 -10.50
N ARG A 493 -8.87 4.89 -10.52
CA ARG A 493 -8.13 4.64 -11.76
C ARG A 493 -8.59 3.37 -12.46
N HIS A 494 -8.91 2.30 -11.71
CA HIS A 494 -9.50 1.09 -12.27
C HIS A 494 -10.89 1.36 -12.88
N ILE A 495 -11.71 2.17 -12.19
CA ILE A 495 -13.02 2.60 -12.71
C ILE A 495 -12.82 3.44 -13.97
N ALA A 496 -11.89 4.38 -13.99
CA ALA A 496 -11.59 5.23 -15.15
C ALA A 496 -11.17 4.41 -16.37
N ARG A 497 -10.32 3.38 -16.19
CA ARG A 497 -9.97 2.44 -17.27
C ARG A 497 -11.18 1.65 -17.75
N SER A 498 -12.01 1.17 -16.82
CA SER A 498 -13.22 0.41 -17.15
C SER A 498 -14.23 1.26 -17.94
N LEU A 499 -14.40 2.53 -17.55
CA LEU A 499 -15.22 3.50 -18.27
C LEU A 499 -14.64 3.84 -19.65
N ALA A 500 -13.32 3.99 -19.76
CA ALA A 500 -12.66 4.20 -21.05
C ALA A 500 -12.88 3.00 -21.99
N ARG A 501 -12.77 1.77 -21.48
CA ARG A 501 -13.08 0.53 -22.23
C ARG A 501 -14.54 0.49 -22.67
N LEU A 502 -15.47 0.79 -21.78
CA LEU A 502 -16.90 0.88 -22.12
C LEU A 502 -17.14 1.93 -23.21
N LYS A 503 -16.51 3.10 -23.12
CA LYS A 503 -16.65 4.18 -24.10
C LYS A 503 -16.18 3.77 -25.50
N ASN A 504 -15.10 2.99 -25.57
CA ASN A 504 -14.61 2.42 -26.82
C ASN A 504 -15.55 1.35 -27.39
N ALA A 505 -16.41 0.76 -26.55
CA ALA A 505 -17.44 -0.19 -26.94
C ALA A 505 -18.77 0.47 -27.40
N SER A 506 -18.76 1.77 -27.70
CA SER A 506 -19.94 2.51 -28.18
C SER A 506 -20.58 1.97 -29.46
N TRP A 507 -19.83 1.21 -30.27
CA TRP A 507 -20.35 0.52 -31.46
C TRP A 507 -21.47 -0.49 -31.13
N ILE A 508 -21.54 -0.98 -29.89
CA ILE A 508 -22.55 -1.94 -29.44
C ILE A 508 -23.95 -1.34 -29.48
N ASP A 509 -24.08 -0.03 -29.34
CA ASP A 509 -25.39 0.64 -29.42
C ASP A 509 -25.99 0.56 -30.84
N GLN A 510 -25.16 0.31 -31.87
CA GLN A 510 -25.63 0.06 -33.23
C GLN A 510 -26.30 -1.31 -33.37
N ILE A 511 -25.94 -2.26 -32.51
CA ILE A 511 -26.44 -3.63 -32.50
C ILE A 511 -27.64 -3.77 -31.56
N SER A 512 -27.59 -3.08 -30.43
CA SER A 512 -28.65 -3.09 -29.43
C SER A 512 -28.88 -1.68 -28.86
N PRO A 513 -29.66 -0.84 -29.57
CA PRO A 513 -29.83 0.57 -29.23
C PRO A 513 -30.29 0.78 -27.79
N GLY A 514 -29.64 1.72 -27.10
CA GLY A 514 -29.99 2.16 -25.76
C GLY A 514 -29.41 1.31 -24.61
N ILE A 515 -28.80 0.15 -24.85
CA ILE A 515 -28.16 -0.61 -23.75
C ILE A 515 -26.91 0.11 -23.27
N TYR A 516 -26.03 0.49 -24.19
CA TYR A 516 -24.79 1.17 -23.84
C TYR A 516 -25.07 2.53 -23.17
N ASP A 517 -25.96 3.32 -23.78
CA ASP A 517 -26.33 4.63 -23.27
C ASP A 517 -26.94 4.55 -21.86
N ASN A 518 -27.77 3.55 -21.58
CA ASN A 518 -28.36 3.38 -20.25
C ASN A 518 -27.31 3.00 -19.19
N VAL A 519 -26.37 2.11 -19.51
CA VAL A 519 -25.30 1.71 -18.58
C VAL A 519 -24.38 2.88 -18.28
N MET A 520 -23.90 3.58 -19.32
CA MET A 520 -23.05 4.75 -19.15
C MET A 520 -23.75 5.87 -18.39
N ARG A 521 -25.01 6.17 -18.73
CA ARG A 521 -25.81 7.18 -18.03
C ARG A 521 -25.96 6.86 -16.55
N ARG A 522 -26.28 5.61 -16.19
CA ARG A 522 -26.46 5.21 -14.79
C ARG A 522 -25.15 5.32 -13.99
N ILE A 523 -24.03 4.84 -14.52
CA ILE A 523 -22.73 4.96 -13.83
C ILE A 523 -22.34 6.43 -13.65
N THR A 524 -22.60 7.26 -14.65
CA THR A 524 -22.38 8.71 -14.58
C THR A 524 -23.25 9.36 -13.50
N GLU A 525 -24.56 9.07 -13.48
CA GLU A 525 -25.51 9.60 -12.48
C GLU A 525 -25.06 9.26 -11.05
N GLU A 526 -24.63 8.02 -10.80
CA GLU A 526 -24.21 7.55 -9.48
C GLU A 526 -22.87 8.19 -9.02
N LEU A 527 -21.88 8.28 -9.91
CA LEU A 527 -20.60 8.95 -9.59
C LEU A 527 -20.78 10.45 -9.34
N VAL A 528 -21.66 11.09 -10.11
CA VAL A 528 -22.02 12.51 -9.91
C VAL A 528 -22.78 12.69 -8.60
N GLN A 529 -23.71 11.79 -8.27
CA GLN A 529 -24.43 11.82 -7.00
C GLN A 529 -23.48 11.64 -5.81
N TYR A 530 -22.51 10.73 -5.89
CA TYR A 530 -21.49 10.57 -4.86
C TYR A 530 -20.61 11.81 -4.71
N ALA A 531 -20.17 12.42 -5.81
CA ALA A 531 -19.42 13.69 -5.77
C ALA A 531 -20.25 14.82 -5.13
N CYS A 532 -21.55 14.88 -5.40
CA CYS A 532 -22.48 15.81 -4.75
C CYS A 532 -22.60 15.55 -3.23
N GLN A 533 -22.66 14.29 -2.79
CA GLN A 533 -22.67 13.95 -1.36
C GLN A 533 -21.35 14.31 -0.66
N LEU A 534 -20.21 14.15 -1.34
CA LEU A 534 -18.92 14.61 -0.83
C LEU A 534 -18.90 16.12 -0.67
N GLU A 535 -19.41 16.87 -1.64
CA GLU A 535 -19.55 18.33 -1.54
C GLU A 535 -20.45 18.73 -0.37
N ASP A 536 -21.63 18.12 -0.22
CA ASP A 536 -22.55 18.40 0.89
C ASP A 536 -21.94 18.08 2.26
N SER A 537 -21.20 16.97 2.34
CA SER A 537 -20.46 16.58 3.54
C SER A 537 -19.37 17.59 3.86
N PHE A 538 -18.65 18.05 2.83
CA PHE A 538 -17.61 19.06 2.96
C PHE A 538 -18.18 20.41 3.43
N MET A 539 -19.33 20.84 2.90
CA MET A 539 -19.97 22.11 3.28
C MET A 539 -20.42 22.14 4.74
N LYS A 540 -20.58 20.98 5.39
CA LYS A 540 -20.91 20.85 6.81
C LYS A 540 -19.67 20.89 7.71
N VAL A 541 -18.46 20.79 7.17
CA VAL A 541 -17.22 20.80 7.96
C VAL A 541 -16.95 22.20 8.51
N ASP A 542 -16.83 22.32 9.84
CA ASP A 542 -16.43 23.58 10.49
C ASP A 542 -14.91 23.72 10.52
N PHE A 543 -14.40 24.76 9.85
CA PHE A 543 -12.97 25.14 9.82
C PHE A 543 -12.59 26.16 10.91
N SER A 544 -13.46 26.39 11.89
CA SER A 544 -13.13 27.28 13.01
C SER A 544 -12.02 26.70 13.88
N LEU A 545 -11.27 27.59 14.54
CA LEU A 545 -10.24 27.19 15.52
C LEU A 545 -10.81 26.50 16.76
N LYS A 546 -12.13 26.28 16.85
CA LYS A 546 -12.74 25.52 17.93
C LYS A 546 -12.68 24.01 17.69
N CYS A 547 -12.60 23.58 16.44
CA CYS A 547 -12.61 22.18 16.02
C CYS A 547 -11.45 21.88 15.06
N PRO A 548 -10.18 22.05 15.48
CA PRO A 548 -9.02 21.88 14.60
C PRO A 548 -8.88 20.47 14.01
N GLU A 549 -9.45 19.45 14.65
CA GLU A 549 -9.54 18.08 14.16
C GLU A 549 -10.32 17.95 12.85
N ASN A 550 -11.28 18.84 12.57
CA ASN A 550 -12.11 18.79 11.36
C ASN A 550 -11.30 18.98 10.07
N VAL A 551 -10.09 19.56 10.15
CA VAL A 551 -9.17 19.64 9.00
C VAL A 551 -8.82 18.24 8.48
N SER A 552 -8.74 17.23 9.35
CA SER A 552 -8.49 15.84 8.93
C SER A 552 -9.65 15.26 8.13
N ILE A 553 -10.89 15.53 8.56
CA ILE A 553 -12.11 15.13 7.85
C ILE A 553 -12.19 15.82 6.48
N ALA A 554 -11.94 17.14 6.45
CA ALA A 554 -11.88 17.89 5.20
C ALA A 554 -10.82 17.33 4.25
N LYS A 555 -9.64 17.00 4.77
CA LYS A 555 -8.56 16.39 4.01
C LYS A 555 -9.00 15.06 3.41
N GLU A 556 -9.63 14.17 4.17
CA GLU A 556 -10.12 12.89 3.65
C GLU A 556 -11.12 13.06 2.51
N ILE A 557 -12.00 14.07 2.58
CA ILE A 557 -12.93 14.38 1.50
C ILE A 557 -12.18 14.92 0.27
N VAL A 558 -11.21 15.81 0.47
CA VAL A 558 -10.35 16.35 -0.59
C VAL A 558 -9.56 15.23 -1.28
N ASP A 559 -8.89 14.36 -0.53
CA ASP A 559 -8.11 13.24 -1.06
C ASP A 559 -9.01 12.29 -1.88
N LYS A 560 -10.24 12.04 -1.41
CA LYS A 560 -11.24 11.25 -2.16
C LYS A 560 -11.63 11.90 -3.47
N ILE A 561 -12.01 13.18 -3.49
CA ILE A 561 -12.43 13.85 -4.73
C ILE A 561 -11.27 14.06 -5.69
N GLU A 562 -10.05 14.30 -5.19
CA GLU A 562 -8.85 14.39 -6.05
C GLU A 562 -8.52 13.04 -6.69
N SER A 563 -8.70 11.93 -5.97
CA SER A 563 -8.49 10.60 -6.55
C SER A 563 -9.49 10.26 -7.68
N MET A 564 -10.60 11.01 -7.80
CA MET A 564 -11.55 10.89 -8.92
C MET A 564 -11.12 11.65 -10.18
N GLN A 565 -9.98 12.38 -10.18
CA GLN A 565 -9.53 13.18 -11.33
C GLN A 565 -9.38 12.35 -12.62
N ASP A 566 -8.93 11.10 -12.53
CA ASP A 566 -8.80 10.21 -13.70
C ASP A 566 -10.16 9.94 -14.39
N LEU A 567 -11.29 10.09 -13.68
CA LEU A 567 -12.64 9.89 -14.20
C LEU A 567 -13.14 11.08 -15.04
N GLU A 568 -12.55 12.27 -14.89
CA GLU A 568 -13.02 13.51 -15.55
C GLU A 568 -12.96 13.42 -17.08
N ARG A 569 -12.05 12.59 -17.64
CA ARG A 569 -11.97 12.31 -19.08
C ARG A 569 -13.22 11.60 -19.61
N SER A 570 -13.87 10.81 -18.76
CA SER A 570 -15.09 10.07 -19.09
C SER A 570 -16.34 10.82 -18.64
N ILE A 571 -16.29 11.53 -17.51
CA ILE A 571 -17.40 12.24 -16.88
C ILE A 571 -16.95 13.66 -16.50
N PRO A 572 -17.01 14.63 -17.44
CA PRO A 572 -16.55 15.99 -17.23
C PRO A 572 -17.26 16.74 -16.09
N GLU A 573 -18.49 16.35 -15.75
CA GLU A 573 -19.29 16.97 -14.67
C GLU A 573 -18.61 16.87 -13.30
N LEU A 574 -17.74 15.87 -13.09
CA LEU A 574 -16.98 15.68 -11.84
C LEU A 574 -15.98 16.82 -11.58
N GLU A 575 -15.45 17.44 -12.64
CA GLU A 575 -14.50 18.55 -12.53
C GLU A 575 -15.09 19.73 -11.76
N LYS A 576 -16.39 20.02 -11.97
CA LYS A 576 -17.10 21.08 -11.26
C LYS A 576 -17.07 20.86 -9.74
N TYR A 577 -17.36 19.63 -9.28
CA TYR A 577 -17.42 19.30 -7.86
C TYR A 577 -16.02 19.29 -7.24
N ARG A 578 -15.04 18.70 -7.93
CA ARG A 578 -13.63 18.73 -7.49
C ARG A 578 -13.15 20.16 -7.30
N ASN A 579 -13.35 21.02 -8.30
CA ASN A 579 -12.95 22.42 -8.23
C ASN A 579 -13.70 23.18 -7.13
N SER A 580 -15.00 22.94 -6.95
CA SER A 580 -15.80 23.56 -5.88
C SER A 580 -15.24 23.22 -4.48
N ILE A 581 -15.00 21.94 -4.20
CA ILE A 581 -14.46 21.45 -2.93
C ILE A 581 -13.05 22.01 -2.70
N LEU A 582 -12.16 21.91 -3.69
CA LEU A 582 -10.78 22.39 -3.58
C LEU A 582 -10.73 23.91 -3.32
N GLN A 583 -11.49 24.71 -4.08
CA GLN A 583 -11.52 26.16 -3.89
C GLN A 583 -12.11 26.53 -2.53
N ARG A 584 -13.15 25.83 -2.07
CA ARG A 584 -13.70 26.05 -0.72
C ARG A 584 -12.67 25.69 0.36
N PHE A 585 -11.97 24.56 0.23
CA PHE A 585 -10.93 24.14 1.15
C PHE A 585 -9.80 25.18 1.25
N LEU A 586 -9.28 25.64 0.11
CA LEU A 586 -8.24 26.66 0.05
C LEU A 586 -8.69 27.97 0.70
N ARG A 587 -9.91 28.42 0.39
CA ARG A 587 -10.48 29.63 1.00
C ARG A 587 -10.64 29.50 2.50
N CYS A 588 -11.24 28.41 3.00
CA CYS A 588 -11.49 28.23 4.43
C CYS A 588 -10.20 28.07 5.23
N THR A 589 -9.20 27.37 4.69
CA THR A 589 -7.89 27.26 5.32
C THR A 589 -7.15 28.60 5.35
N GLN A 590 -7.20 29.38 4.27
CA GLN A 590 -6.65 30.74 4.24
C GLN A 590 -7.33 31.65 5.26
N GLU A 591 -8.67 31.67 5.32
CA GLU A 591 -9.43 32.45 6.31
C GLU A 591 -9.08 32.06 7.76
N ALA A 592 -8.77 30.78 8.01
CA ALA A 592 -8.31 30.32 9.32
C ALA A 592 -6.90 30.85 9.63
N PHE A 593 -5.96 30.79 8.67
CA PHE A 593 -4.63 31.36 8.85
C PHE A 593 -4.68 32.88 9.07
N ASP A 594 -5.51 33.62 8.31
CA ASP A 594 -5.71 35.05 8.49
C ASP A 594 -6.27 35.37 9.89
N ARG A 595 -7.17 34.53 10.40
CA ARG A 595 -7.70 34.65 11.76
C ARG A 595 -6.64 34.40 12.83
N ILE A 596 -5.82 33.36 12.68
CA ILE A 596 -4.70 33.08 13.60
C ILE A 596 -3.75 34.29 13.61
N GLN A 597 -3.36 34.74 12.43
CA GLN A 597 -2.46 35.86 12.23
C GLN A 597 -2.96 37.15 12.89
N LYS A 598 -4.24 37.49 12.68
CA LYS A 598 -4.89 38.64 13.30
C LYS A 598 -5.01 38.49 14.82
N THR A 599 -5.35 37.30 15.31
CA THR A 599 -5.58 37.03 16.74
C THR A 599 -4.32 37.20 17.57
N PHE A 600 -3.18 36.73 17.06
CA PHE A 600 -1.90 36.79 17.76
C PHE A 600 -1.00 37.94 17.29
N ASN A 601 -1.53 38.82 16.42
CA ASN A 601 -0.75 39.90 15.82
C ASN A 601 0.61 39.41 15.28
N LEU A 602 0.60 38.27 14.56
CA LEU A 602 1.81 37.59 14.07
C LEU A 602 2.55 38.37 12.99
N GLN A 603 2.09 39.59 12.70
CA GLN A 603 2.60 40.42 11.63
C GLN A 603 2.78 41.83 12.09
N ASP A 604 3.90 42.41 11.66
CA ASP A 604 3.89 43.76 11.19
C ASP A 604 2.91 43.84 10.01
N LYS A 605 1.79 44.54 10.22
CA LYS A 605 0.67 44.64 9.28
C LYS A 605 1.15 45.08 7.89
N ASP A 606 2.26 45.80 7.82
CA ASP A 606 2.89 46.25 6.59
C ASP A 606 3.59 45.09 5.88
N LEU A 607 4.34 44.25 6.59
CA LEU A 607 5.02 43.08 6.01
C LEU A 607 4.06 42.07 5.39
N TYR A 608 2.85 41.93 5.95
CA TYR A 608 1.82 41.07 5.34
C TYR A 608 1.35 41.58 4.00
N GLN A 609 0.99 42.86 3.97
CA GLN A 609 0.46 43.50 2.77
C GLN A 609 1.52 43.47 1.68
N ILE A 610 2.79 43.62 2.06
CA ILE A 610 3.94 43.47 1.18
C ILE A 610 4.07 42.02 0.66
N LYS A 611 3.92 40.99 1.52
CA LYS A 611 3.91 39.56 1.10
C LYS A 611 2.71 39.20 0.21
N GLN A 612 1.50 39.73 0.50
CA GLN A 612 0.33 39.51 -0.34
C GLN A 612 0.48 40.19 -1.70
N LYS A 613 0.98 41.42 -1.71
CA LYS A 613 1.32 42.13 -2.93
C LYS A 613 2.37 41.37 -3.75
N LEU A 614 3.39 40.77 -3.11
CA LEU A 614 4.34 39.90 -3.82
C LEU A 614 3.63 38.74 -4.53
N LYS A 615 2.73 38.03 -3.84
CA LYS A 615 1.97 36.92 -4.41
C LYS A 615 1.12 37.37 -5.60
N GLU A 616 0.42 38.50 -5.49
CA GLU A 616 -0.36 39.08 -6.59
C GLU A 616 0.54 39.39 -7.81
N LEU A 617 1.72 39.96 -7.60
CA LEU A 617 2.66 40.23 -8.68
C LEU A 617 3.21 38.95 -9.34
N GLU A 618 3.51 37.93 -8.55
CA GLU A 618 3.94 36.61 -9.07
C GLU A 618 2.83 35.92 -9.86
N GLU A 619 1.57 36.09 -9.46
CA GLU A 619 0.41 35.60 -10.19
C GLU A 619 0.23 36.36 -11.52
N ILE A 620 0.36 37.69 -11.52
CA ILE A 620 0.38 38.49 -12.75
C ILE A 620 1.54 38.07 -13.67
N LYS A 621 2.73 37.81 -13.12
CA LYS A 621 3.90 37.31 -13.88
C LYS A 621 3.62 35.97 -14.53
N ARG A 622 2.89 35.09 -13.83
CA ARG A 622 2.47 33.77 -14.32
C ARG A 622 1.41 33.89 -15.42
N GLU A 623 0.37 34.70 -15.21
CA GLU A 623 -0.67 35.01 -16.18
C GLU A 623 -0.07 35.61 -17.46
N TYR A 624 0.82 36.60 -17.31
CA TYR A 624 1.56 37.19 -18.43
C TYR A 624 2.38 36.13 -19.20
N SER A 625 3.08 35.24 -18.48
CA SER A 625 3.83 34.14 -19.09
C SER A 625 2.95 33.12 -19.83
N ASN A 626 1.64 33.09 -19.55
CA ASN A 626 0.67 32.24 -20.23
C ASN A 626 0.11 32.88 -21.51
N LEU A 627 0.21 34.20 -21.64
CA LEU A 627 -0.23 34.95 -22.83
C LEU A 627 0.80 34.95 -23.97
N HIS A 628 2.03 34.51 -23.69
CA HIS A 628 3.10 34.51 -24.68
C HIS A 628 2.73 33.66 -25.92
N PRO A 629 2.79 34.20 -27.15
CA PRO A 629 2.37 33.52 -28.38
C PRO A 629 2.98 32.13 -28.57
N ALA A 630 4.27 31.99 -28.26
CA ALA A 630 4.96 30.70 -28.34
C ALA A 630 4.35 29.64 -27.40
N ARG A 631 3.87 30.03 -26.21
CA ARG A 631 3.28 29.12 -25.23
C ARG A 631 1.84 28.76 -25.59
N ILE A 632 1.06 29.72 -26.08
CA ILE A 632 -0.28 29.47 -26.65
C ILE A 632 -0.17 28.51 -27.84
N TYR A 633 0.83 28.71 -28.70
CA TYR A 633 1.10 27.82 -29.82
C TYR A 633 1.42 26.40 -29.34
N LEU A 634 2.33 26.22 -28.37
CA LEU A 634 2.62 24.89 -27.81
C LEU A 634 1.37 24.22 -27.22
N GLN A 635 0.55 24.95 -26.46
CA GLN A 635 -0.69 24.40 -25.91
C GLN A 635 -1.68 23.98 -27.01
N LYS A 636 -1.81 24.75 -28.09
CA LYS A 636 -2.62 24.37 -29.27
C LYS A 636 -2.08 23.11 -29.95
N GLN A 637 -0.78 22.86 -29.87
CA GLN A 637 -0.14 21.63 -30.36
C GLN A 637 -0.19 20.47 -29.34
N GLY A 638 -0.84 20.65 -28.19
CA GLY A 638 -0.98 19.62 -27.15
C GLY A 638 0.15 19.56 -26.13
N TYR A 639 1.10 20.49 -26.16
CA TYR A 639 2.26 20.53 -25.26
C TYR A 639 2.12 21.58 -24.17
N SER A 640 2.30 21.18 -22.90
CA SER A 640 2.20 22.11 -21.77
C SER A 640 3.41 23.05 -21.63
N ASN A 641 4.58 22.60 -22.09
CA ASN A 641 5.84 23.33 -22.09
C ASN A 641 6.83 22.74 -23.12
N ILE A 642 7.90 23.49 -23.42
CA ILE A 642 8.93 23.14 -24.41
C ILE A 642 9.76 21.91 -24.03
N ASN A 643 9.88 21.59 -22.74
CA ASN A 643 10.62 20.42 -22.29
C ASN A 643 9.89 19.13 -22.67
N MET A 644 8.55 19.10 -22.58
CA MET A 644 7.77 17.95 -23.07
C MET A 644 8.01 17.70 -24.56
N LEU A 645 7.88 18.73 -25.41
CA LEU A 645 8.14 18.60 -26.85
C LEU A 645 9.58 18.14 -27.13
N THR A 646 10.56 18.67 -26.39
CA THR A 646 11.96 18.29 -26.56
C THR A 646 12.20 16.84 -26.14
N ASN A 647 11.56 16.35 -25.09
CA ASN A 647 11.66 14.96 -24.66
C ASN A 647 11.08 14.01 -25.72
N ASP A 648 9.89 14.31 -26.27
CA ASP A 648 9.28 13.50 -27.34
C ASP A 648 10.18 13.43 -28.58
N ILE A 649 10.81 14.55 -28.97
CA ILE A 649 11.75 14.58 -30.09
C ILE A 649 12.95 13.66 -29.82
N GLU A 650 13.54 13.73 -28.63
CA GLU A 650 14.70 12.90 -28.29
C GLU A 650 14.32 11.40 -28.18
N GLU A 651 13.15 11.08 -27.63
CA GLU A 651 12.63 9.72 -27.59
C GLU A 651 12.45 9.13 -28.99
N LEU A 652 11.88 9.89 -29.92
CA LEU A 652 11.71 9.46 -31.31
C LEU A 652 13.06 9.30 -32.04
N LYS A 653 14.06 10.14 -31.76
CA LYS A 653 15.43 9.96 -32.31
C LYS A 653 16.06 8.66 -31.82
N VAL A 654 15.90 8.34 -30.54
CA VAL A 654 16.38 7.08 -29.96
C VAL A 654 15.68 5.90 -30.62
N LYS A 655 14.35 5.96 -30.76
CA LYS A 655 13.56 4.90 -31.42
C LYS A 655 14.00 4.67 -32.87
N ARG A 656 14.16 5.74 -33.65
CA ARG A 656 14.66 5.66 -35.04
C ARG A 656 16.07 5.07 -35.11
N LYS A 657 16.95 5.40 -34.17
CA LYS A 657 18.29 4.81 -34.11
C LYS A 657 18.21 3.31 -33.86
N LEU A 658 17.38 2.89 -32.90
CA LEU A 658 17.16 1.48 -32.59
C LEU A 658 16.64 0.69 -33.80
N GLU A 659 15.67 1.24 -34.54
CA GLU A 659 15.15 0.58 -35.76
C GLU A 659 16.21 0.44 -36.86
N ASN A 660 17.11 1.41 -37.01
CA ASN A 660 18.24 1.29 -37.94
C ASN A 660 19.27 0.24 -37.48
N ASP A 661 19.51 0.13 -36.17
CA ASP A 661 20.40 -0.89 -35.62
C ASP A 661 19.79 -2.31 -35.83
N VAL A 662 18.47 -2.45 -35.69
CA VAL A 662 17.74 -3.69 -36.01
C VAL A 662 17.85 -4.05 -37.49
N LEU A 663 17.81 -3.05 -38.39
CA LEU A 663 17.99 -3.25 -39.83
C LEU A 663 19.39 -3.81 -40.14
N LEU A 664 20.43 -3.22 -39.54
CA LEU A 664 21.81 -3.67 -39.70
C LEU A 664 22.02 -5.08 -39.16
N ALA A 665 21.42 -5.41 -38.01
CA ALA A 665 21.47 -6.75 -37.43
C ALA A 665 20.78 -7.77 -38.37
N ALA A 666 19.58 -7.47 -38.85
CA ALA A 666 18.85 -8.34 -39.77
C ALA A 666 19.59 -8.57 -41.09
N GLN A 667 20.34 -7.57 -41.58
CA GLN A 667 21.20 -7.72 -42.75
C GLN A 667 22.37 -8.67 -42.46
N CYS A 668 23.03 -8.51 -41.31
CA CYS A 668 24.13 -9.39 -40.89
C CYS A 668 23.68 -10.85 -40.77
N ASP A 669 22.50 -11.09 -40.18
CA ASP A 669 21.92 -12.41 -40.01
C ASP A 669 21.62 -13.07 -41.36
N MET A 670 20.98 -12.33 -42.28
CA MET A 670 20.72 -12.81 -43.64
C MET A 670 22.02 -13.15 -44.37
N GLU A 671 23.03 -12.28 -44.32
CA GLU A 671 24.31 -12.52 -44.97
C GLU A 671 25.06 -13.72 -44.39
N SER A 672 24.94 -13.96 -43.08
CA SER A 672 25.48 -15.14 -42.40
C SER A 672 24.78 -16.42 -42.89
N GLU A 673 23.45 -16.42 -42.89
CA GLU A 673 22.65 -17.57 -43.32
C GLU A 673 22.85 -17.88 -44.81
N LEU A 674 22.87 -16.86 -45.68
CA LEU A 674 23.19 -17.03 -47.09
C LEU A 674 24.61 -17.54 -47.31
N ARG A 675 25.59 -17.09 -46.53
CA ARG A 675 26.97 -17.63 -46.62
C ARG A 675 27.01 -19.11 -46.25
N ASN A 676 26.29 -19.51 -45.20
CA ASN A 676 26.19 -20.91 -44.80
C ASN A 676 25.55 -21.76 -45.91
N LEU A 677 24.37 -21.36 -46.40
CA LEU A 677 23.67 -22.07 -47.47
C LEU A 677 24.50 -22.14 -48.77
N ASN A 678 25.17 -21.06 -49.15
CA ASN A 678 26.07 -21.07 -50.31
C ASN A 678 27.29 -21.97 -50.09
N SER A 679 27.82 -22.08 -48.87
CA SER A 679 28.91 -23.01 -48.56
C SER A 679 28.47 -24.47 -48.72
N ILE A 680 27.23 -24.80 -48.35
CA ILE A 680 26.64 -26.13 -48.56
C ILE A 680 26.55 -26.41 -50.06
N VAL A 681 26.06 -25.46 -50.86
CA VAL A 681 26.00 -25.58 -52.32
C VAL A 681 27.39 -25.78 -52.92
N GLN A 682 28.39 -25.00 -52.50
CA GLN A 682 29.76 -25.12 -52.99
C GLN A 682 30.41 -26.46 -52.61
N ASN A 683 30.23 -26.91 -51.37
CA ASN A 683 30.73 -28.21 -50.93
C ASN A 683 30.07 -29.37 -51.69
N TYR A 684 28.77 -29.27 -51.93
CA TYR A 684 28.04 -30.22 -52.78
C TYR A 684 28.58 -30.24 -54.22
N MET A 685 28.83 -29.07 -54.82
CA MET A 685 29.43 -28.97 -56.17
C MET A 685 30.87 -29.49 -56.23
N ASN A 686 31.66 -29.28 -55.18
CA ASN A 686 33.01 -29.80 -55.07
C ASN A 686 33.02 -31.33 -54.96
N LEU A 687 32.10 -31.92 -54.19
CA LEU A 687 31.89 -33.37 -54.08
C LEU A 687 31.46 -33.99 -55.42
N LEU A 688 30.62 -33.29 -56.19
CA LEU A 688 30.27 -33.70 -57.56
C LEU A 688 31.48 -33.64 -58.49
N SER A 689 32.31 -32.60 -58.38
CA SER A 689 33.46 -32.38 -59.26
C SER A 689 34.63 -33.34 -58.99
N SER A 690 34.91 -33.67 -57.73
CA SER A 690 35.97 -34.61 -57.34
C SER A 690 35.68 -36.07 -57.75
N SER A 691 34.42 -36.41 -58.01
CA SER A 691 34.01 -37.73 -58.52
C SER A 691 34.31 -37.95 -60.01
N SER A 692 34.62 -36.88 -60.77
CA SER A 692 34.91 -36.95 -62.21
C SER A 692 36.36 -37.30 -62.54
N THR A 693 37.30 -37.08 -61.61
CA THR A 693 38.73 -37.36 -61.81
C THR A 693 39.15 -38.82 -61.62
N ASP A 694 38.26 -39.67 -61.07
CA ASP A 694 38.50 -41.12 -60.91
C ASP A 694 37.84 -41.99 -61.99
N GLN A 695 37.32 -41.38 -63.07
CA GLN A 695 36.67 -42.12 -64.16
C GLN A 695 37.63 -43.05 -64.94
N ASP A 696 38.93 -42.76 -65.01
CA ASP A 696 39.90 -43.60 -65.73
C ASP A 696 40.32 -44.86 -64.94
N VAL A 697 40.25 -44.84 -63.61
CA VAL A 697 40.60 -46.01 -62.77
C VAL A 697 39.39 -46.94 -62.61
N PHE A 698 38.18 -46.39 -62.59
CA PHE A 698 36.95 -47.17 -62.37
C PHE A 698 36.36 -47.84 -63.62
N GLN A 699 36.70 -47.37 -64.83
CA GLN A 699 36.25 -48.02 -66.07
C GLN A 699 36.94 -49.37 -66.31
N THR A 700 38.16 -49.55 -65.78
CA THR A 700 38.88 -50.83 -65.86
C THR A 700 38.31 -51.86 -64.87
N LEU A 701 37.86 -51.43 -63.69
CA LEU A 701 37.26 -52.30 -62.67
C LEU A 701 35.80 -52.68 -62.95
N SER A 702 35.03 -51.83 -63.64
CA SER A 702 33.62 -52.09 -64.00
C SER A 702 33.43 -53.24 -65.00
N SER A 703 34.49 -53.72 -65.65
CA SER A 703 34.42 -54.86 -66.57
C SER A 703 34.52 -56.23 -65.88
N MET A 704 34.92 -56.29 -64.60
CA MET A 704 35.22 -57.56 -63.92
C MET A 704 34.18 -58.00 -62.88
N ILE A 705 33.35 -57.10 -62.37
CA ILE A 705 32.33 -57.46 -61.38
C ILE A 705 31.07 -56.68 -61.75
N GLY A 706 30.05 -57.39 -62.22
CA GLY A 706 28.72 -56.84 -62.47
C GLY A 706 28.08 -56.38 -61.17
N LEU A 707 28.43 -55.17 -60.73
CA LEU A 707 27.83 -54.47 -59.60
C LEU A 707 27.17 -53.20 -60.12
N ASP A 708 25.90 -53.06 -59.73
CA ASP A 708 25.00 -52.00 -60.11
C ASP A 708 25.55 -50.60 -59.86
N PHE A 709 25.28 -49.75 -60.83
CA PHE A 709 25.66 -48.34 -60.95
C PHE A 709 24.86 -47.43 -59.99
N GLN A 710 24.73 -47.78 -58.71
CA GLN A 710 23.94 -47.00 -57.73
C GLN A 710 24.78 -46.33 -56.62
N ASN A 711 26.09 -46.56 -56.54
CA ASN A 711 26.87 -46.09 -55.40
C ASN A 711 27.41 -44.65 -55.47
N GLN A 712 27.24 -43.93 -56.58
CA GLN A 712 27.68 -42.53 -56.69
C GLN A 712 26.63 -41.50 -56.24
N SER A 713 25.33 -41.83 -56.30
CA SER A 713 24.25 -40.97 -55.75
C SER A 713 24.27 -40.95 -54.22
N SER A 714 24.73 -42.02 -53.57
CA SER A 714 24.54 -42.18 -52.13
C SER A 714 25.38 -41.22 -51.29
N GLN A 715 26.59 -40.83 -51.72
CA GLN A 715 27.46 -39.96 -50.90
C GLN A 715 27.00 -38.49 -50.89
N THR A 716 26.60 -37.95 -52.05
CA THR A 716 26.08 -36.57 -52.16
C THR A 716 24.70 -36.44 -51.49
N ASP A 717 23.85 -37.46 -51.63
CA ASP A 717 22.54 -37.50 -50.96
C ASP A 717 22.68 -37.69 -49.45
N THR A 718 23.67 -38.46 -48.99
CA THR A 718 23.96 -38.62 -47.56
C THR A 718 24.50 -37.33 -46.95
N TYR A 719 25.33 -36.55 -47.68
CA TYR A 719 25.81 -35.25 -47.22
C TYR A 719 24.66 -34.26 -47.00
N LEU A 720 23.76 -34.11 -47.97
CA LEU A 720 22.61 -33.19 -47.83
C LEU A 720 21.66 -33.65 -46.72
N ARG A 721 21.36 -34.96 -46.63
CA ARG A 721 20.53 -35.51 -45.55
C ARG A 721 21.15 -35.34 -44.18
N SER A 722 22.49 -35.43 -44.07
CA SER A 722 23.20 -35.18 -42.81
C SER A 722 23.09 -33.72 -42.34
N LEU A 723 22.81 -32.80 -43.26
CA LEU A 723 22.57 -31.39 -42.99
C LEU A 723 21.07 -31.03 -42.92
N GLY A 724 20.18 -32.03 -42.96
CA GLY A 724 18.73 -31.86 -42.87
C GLY A 724 18.01 -31.56 -44.18
N TYR A 725 18.69 -31.63 -45.33
CA TYR A 725 18.10 -31.33 -46.65
C TYR A 725 17.84 -32.60 -47.45
N SER A 726 16.66 -32.70 -48.08
CA SER A 726 16.27 -33.87 -48.87
C SER A 726 16.94 -33.93 -50.24
N CYS A 727 17.25 -32.77 -50.83
CA CYS A 727 17.93 -32.61 -52.12
C CYS A 727 18.51 -31.20 -52.25
N ILE A 728 19.31 -30.94 -53.30
CA ILE A 728 19.95 -29.64 -53.50
C ILE A 728 18.93 -28.54 -53.84
N GLU A 729 17.81 -28.90 -54.48
CA GLU A 729 16.70 -28.00 -54.76
C GLU A 729 16.10 -27.42 -53.47
N SER A 730 15.99 -28.23 -52.40
CA SER A 730 15.50 -27.76 -51.10
C SER A 730 16.43 -26.72 -50.45
N VAL A 731 17.74 -26.77 -50.72
CA VAL A 731 18.70 -25.74 -50.28
C VAL A 731 18.49 -24.44 -51.08
N TYR A 732 18.25 -24.53 -52.39
CA TYR A 732 17.94 -23.37 -53.23
C TYR A 732 16.59 -22.73 -52.89
N GLU A 733 15.57 -23.54 -52.56
CA GLU A 733 14.28 -23.07 -52.05
C GLU A 733 14.48 -22.31 -50.73
N LYS A 734 15.26 -22.87 -49.79
CA LYS A 734 15.60 -22.18 -48.54
C LYS A 734 16.33 -20.85 -48.78
N ILE A 735 17.30 -20.80 -49.72
CA ILE A 735 17.96 -19.55 -50.12
C ILE A 735 16.94 -18.52 -50.65
N SER A 736 15.97 -18.97 -51.45
CA SER A 736 14.91 -18.11 -51.99
C SER A 736 14.01 -17.58 -50.88
N ASP A 737 13.61 -18.43 -49.94
CA ASP A 737 12.78 -18.08 -48.79
C ASP A 737 13.46 -17.11 -47.84
N VAL A 738 14.74 -17.33 -47.51
CA VAL A 738 15.55 -16.41 -46.71
C VAL A 738 15.59 -15.02 -47.36
N LYS A 739 15.84 -14.95 -48.67
CA LYS A 739 15.82 -13.67 -49.41
C LYS A 739 14.44 -13.01 -49.43
N LYS A 740 13.37 -13.81 -49.54
CA LYS A 740 11.99 -13.31 -49.55
C LYS A 740 11.57 -12.76 -48.18
N ASN A 741 11.87 -13.50 -47.12
CA ASN A 741 11.60 -13.10 -45.73
C ASN A 741 12.38 -11.84 -45.36
N TYR A 742 13.65 -11.74 -45.77
CA TYR A 742 14.43 -10.54 -45.56
C TYR A 742 13.83 -9.32 -46.28
N ARG A 743 13.41 -9.45 -47.55
CA ARG A 743 12.75 -8.33 -48.25
C ARG A 743 11.46 -7.87 -47.57
N GLN A 744 10.66 -8.80 -47.06
CA GLN A 744 9.44 -8.44 -46.32
C GLN A 744 9.76 -7.73 -45.00
N LYS A 745 10.81 -8.17 -44.29
CA LYS A 745 11.28 -7.52 -43.06
C LYS A 745 11.87 -6.12 -43.35
N LEU A 746 12.64 -5.99 -44.44
CA LEU A 746 13.20 -4.73 -44.92
C LEU A 746 12.09 -3.72 -45.21
N GLN A 747 11.07 -4.12 -45.97
CA GLN A 747 9.95 -3.24 -46.31
C GLN A 747 9.22 -2.73 -45.06
N ARG A 748 8.94 -3.62 -44.09
CA ARG A 748 8.28 -3.21 -42.83
C ARG A 748 9.10 -2.18 -42.04
N ILE A 749 10.41 -2.38 -41.94
CA ILE A 749 11.31 -1.46 -41.24
C ILE A 749 11.44 -0.12 -41.99
N GLU A 750 11.46 -0.16 -43.32
CA GLU A 750 11.46 1.06 -44.16
C GLU A 750 10.16 1.85 -44.01
N ASP A 751 9.00 1.17 -43.98
CA ASP A 751 7.70 1.80 -43.76
C ASP A 751 7.63 2.47 -42.36
N GLN A 752 8.10 1.78 -41.31
CA GLN A 752 8.19 2.31 -39.94
C GLN A 752 9.14 3.50 -39.82
N ASN A 753 10.34 3.41 -40.41
CA ASN A 753 11.29 4.51 -40.43
C ASN A 753 10.76 5.74 -41.17
N THR A 754 9.96 5.53 -42.22
CA THR A 754 9.30 6.62 -42.96
C THR A 754 8.27 7.32 -42.08
N GLU A 755 7.45 6.56 -41.35
CA GLU A 755 6.47 7.11 -40.40
C GLU A 755 7.15 7.89 -39.26
N LEU A 756 8.20 7.32 -38.65
CA LEU A 756 8.98 8.00 -37.62
C LEU A 756 9.64 9.27 -38.14
N SER A 757 10.16 9.28 -39.36
CA SER A 757 10.77 10.47 -39.96
C SER A 757 9.73 11.58 -40.15
N LEU A 758 8.53 11.24 -40.66
CA LEU A 758 7.44 12.21 -40.84
C LEU A 758 6.99 12.80 -39.50
N LEU A 759 6.91 11.98 -38.45
CA LEU A 759 6.56 12.43 -37.11
C LEU A 759 7.64 13.34 -36.52
N LEU A 760 8.91 12.97 -36.67
CA LEU A 760 10.05 13.77 -36.23
C LEU A 760 10.07 15.13 -36.92
N ASP A 761 9.92 15.17 -38.24
CA ASP A 761 9.89 16.40 -39.04
C ASP A 761 8.75 17.32 -38.59
N ARG A 762 7.57 16.74 -38.26
CA ARG A 762 6.45 17.50 -37.70
C ARG A 762 6.80 18.11 -36.35
N LEU A 763 7.37 17.34 -35.41
CA LEU A 763 7.71 17.85 -34.07
C LEU A 763 8.84 18.89 -34.14
N GLU A 764 9.85 18.68 -34.99
CA GLU A 764 10.91 19.65 -35.23
C GLU A 764 10.38 20.93 -35.89
N SER A 765 9.40 20.83 -36.78
CA SER A 765 8.68 21.99 -37.32
C SER A 765 7.92 22.74 -36.23
N ILE A 766 7.26 22.04 -35.29
CA ILE A 766 6.60 22.68 -34.15
C ILE A 766 7.62 23.41 -33.28
N LYS A 767 8.76 22.79 -32.99
CA LYS A 767 9.84 23.41 -32.21
C LYS A 767 10.42 24.65 -32.90
N LYS A 768 10.66 24.56 -34.20
CA LYS A 768 11.17 25.69 -35.00
C LYS A 768 10.19 26.86 -35.03
N GLU A 769 8.89 26.58 -35.17
CA GLU A 769 7.85 27.61 -35.12
C GLU A 769 7.74 28.22 -33.71
N HIS A 770 7.85 27.42 -32.65
CA HIS A 770 7.94 27.92 -31.28
C HIS A 770 9.13 28.87 -31.08
N ASP A 771 10.33 28.48 -31.53
CA ASP A 771 11.54 29.29 -31.39
C ASP A 771 11.47 30.57 -32.26
N LEU A 772 10.81 30.48 -33.41
CA LEU A 772 10.45 31.63 -34.22
C LEU A 772 9.51 32.56 -33.45
N LEU A 773 8.45 32.04 -32.81
CA LEU A 773 7.51 32.84 -32.01
C LEU A 773 8.15 33.46 -30.74
N ILE A 774 9.24 32.89 -30.22
CA ILE A 774 10.05 33.51 -29.15
C ILE A 774 10.88 34.69 -29.67
N THR A 775 11.48 34.53 -30.85
CA THR A 775 12.40 35.52 -31.43
C THR A 775 11.67 36.63 -32.19
N THR A 776 10.52 36.32 -32.77
CA THR A 776 9.64 37.24 -33.47
C THR A 776 8.81 38.00 -32.44
N ARG A 777 9.42 39.03 -31.81
CA ARG A 777 8.65 40.03 -31.05
C ARG A 777 7.70 40.73 -32.03
N HIS A 778 6.49 40.20 -32.19
CA HIS A 778 5.43 40.84 -32.96
C HIS A 778 4.35 41.39 -32.04
N SER A 779 4.23 42.71 -32.18
CA SER A 779 3.27 43.69 -31.71
C SER A 779 2.64 43.53 -30.32
N PRO A 780 2.86 44.49 -29.41
CA PRO A 780 2.61 44.37 -27.97
C PRO A 780 1.14 44.47 -27.57
N SER A 781 0.18 44.43 -28.50
CA SER A 781 -1.16 44.96 -28.21
C SER A 781 -1.89 44.22 -27.10
N GLU A 782 -1.88 42.89 -27.07
CA GLU A 782 -2.59 42.12 -26.03
C GLU A 782 -1.75 41.93 -24.76
N GLU A 783 -0.45 41.68 -24.90
CA GLU A 783 0.48 41.57 -23.77
C GLU A 783 0.68 42.89 -23.02
N ALA A 784 0.87 44.00 -23.76
CA ALA A 784 0.97 45.33 -23.18
C ALA A 784 -0.39 45.82 -22.69
N SER A 785 -1.51 45.51 -23.36
CA SER A 785 -2.84 45.83 -22.82
C SER A 785 -3.14 45.04 -21.53
N PHE A 786 -2.70 43.78 -21.42
CA PHE A 786 -2.82 43.00 -20.20
C PHE A 786 -2.00 43.61 -19.05
N LEU A 787 -0.72 43.93 -19.30
CA LEU A 787 0.13 44.56 -18.30
C LEU A 787 -0.39 45.95 -17.92
N GLU A 788 -0.81 46.78 -18.88
CA GLU A 788 -1.43 48.09 -18.65
C GLU A 788 -2.71 47.95 -17.82
N GLY A 789 -3.55 46.96 -18.13
CA GLY A 789 -4.76 46.64 -17.35
C GLY A 789 -4.49 46.18 -15.92
N LYS A 790 -3.28 45.66 -15.65
CA LYS A 790 -2.80 45.29 -14.31
C LYS A 790 -1.91 46.37 -13.68
N GLY A 791 -1.73 47.53 -14.34
CA GLY A 791 -0.99 48.69 -13.84
C GLY A 791 0.53 48.69 -14.11
N PHE A 792 1.02 47.88 -15.04
CA PHE A 792 2.44 47.79 -15.42
C PHE A 792 2.67 48.21 -16.86
N ASN A 793 3.63 49.09 -17.12
CA ASN A 793 3.94 49.55 -18.49
C ASN A 793 4.89 48.59 -19.23
N SER A 794 5.54 47.66 -18.52
CA SER A 794 6.40 46.64 -19.10
C SER A 794 6.61 45.48 -18.14
N TYR A 795 7.00 44.32 -18.68
CA TYR A 795 7.37 43.16 -17.88
C TYR A 795 8.59 43.43 -16.99
N GLU A 796 9.56 44.22 -17.46
CA GLU A 796 10.73 44.62 -16.68
C GLU A 796 10.32 45.41 -15.42
N LEU A 797 9.29 46.26 -15.51
CA LEU A 797 8.76 46.98 -14.35
C LEU A 797 8.04 46.05 -13.36
N LEU A 798 7.33 45.03 -13.85
CA LEU A 798 6.74 43.99 -13.01
C LEU A 798 7.83 43.19 -12.28
N ASP A 799 8.86 42.74 -13.00
CA ASP A 799 9.96 41.96 -12.43
C ASP A 799 10.77 42.78 -11.42
N ASN A 800 11.08 44.04 -11.74
CA ASN A 800 11.72 44.98 -10.81
C ASN A 800 10.86 45.20 -9.54
N SER A 801 9.53 45.28 -9.69
CA SER A 801 8.62 45.41 -8.54
C SER A 801 8.62 44.17 -7.66
N ILE A 802 8.67 42.97 -8.25
CA ILE A 802 8.81 41.70 -7.53
C ILE A 802 10.15 41.66 -6.78
N GLN A 803 11.25 42.01 -7.45
CA GLN A 803 12.58 42.02 -6.85
C GLN A 803 12.67 43.03 -5.69
N GLU A 804 12.13 44.24 -5.85
CA GLU A 804 12.16 45.26 -4.81
C GLU A 804 11.30 44.87 -3.60
N ILE A 805 10.10 44.34 -3.82
CA ILE A 805 9.24 43.84 -2.73
C ILE A 805 9.92 42.68 -2.00
N THR A 806 10.57 41.77 -2.73
CA THR A 806 11.34 40.67 -2.14
C THR A 806 12.50 41.19 -1.29
N ARG A 807 13.19 42.24 -1.75
CA ARG A 807 14.26 42.92 -0.99
C ARG A 807 13.72 43.54 0.31
N VAL A 808 12.60 44.26 0.24
CA VAL A 808 11.95 44.87 1.41
C VAL A 808 11.52 43.81 2.42
N ILE A 809 10.96 42.67 1.98
CA ILE A 809 10.61 41.54 2.86
C ILE A 809 11.86 41.00 3.58
N ASN A 810 12.97 40.85 2.86
CA ASN A 810 14.22 40.35 3.42
C ASN A 810 14.87 41.33 4.40
N GLU A 811 14.77 42.64 4.14
CA GLU A 811 15.29 43.69 5.02
C GLU A 811 14.43 43.84 6.28
N GLN A 812 13.11 43.85 6.16
CA GLN A 812 12.18 43.91 7.29
C GLN A 812 12.17 42.62 8.12
N GLY A 813 12.38 41.46 7.50
CA GLY A 813 12.51 40.17 8.18
C GLY A 813 13.74 40.07 9.09
N ARG A 814 14.75 40.92 8.90
CA ARG A 814 15.97 40.98 9.75
C ARG A 814 15.80 41.84 10.99
N ASN A 815 14.80 42.72 11.04
CA ASN A 815 14.52 43.51 12.23
C ASN A 815 13.66 42.68 13.18
N GLN A 816 14.23 42.30 14.34
CA GLN A 816 13.53 41.55 15.38
C GLN A 816 12.29 42.34 15.84
N GLN A 817 11.10 41.88 15.43
CA GLN A 817 9.84 42.36 16.00
C GLN A 817 9.83 42.08 17.50
N SER A 818 9.94 43.13 18.29
CA SER A 818 9.62 43.11 19.72
C SER A 818 8.10 43.08 19.87
N TYR A 819 7.52 41.94 20.25
CA TYR A 819 6.11 41.87 20.57
C TYR A 819 5.83 42.64 21.88
N HIS A 820 4.82 43.51 21.86
CA HIS A 820 4.32 44.15 23.07
C HIS A 820 3.14 43.35 23.63
N PHE A 821 3.33 42.77 24.82
CA PHE A 821 2.32 41.96 25.49
C PHE A 821 1.63 42.77 26.59
N ASN A 822 0.41 43.22 26.33
CA ASN A 822 -0.42 43.90 27.33
C ASN A 822 -1.43 42.95 28.00
N ASP A 823 -1.83 41.90 27.28
CA ASP A 823 -2.89 40.97 27.71
C ASP A 823 -2.36 39.56 28.00
N ARG A 824 -3.18 38.76 28.71
CA ARG A 824 -2.92 37.34 28.94
C ARG A 824 -3.04 36.53 27.65
N LEU A 825 -2.14 35.56 27.46
CA LEU A 825 -2.22 34.66 26.32
C LEU A 825 -3.44 33.73 26.49
N ASN A 826 -4.35 33.76 25.53
CA ASN A 826 -5.43 32.77 25.48
C ASN A 826 -4.86 31.41 25.02
N ALA A 827 -4.39 30.61 25.98
CA ALA A 827 -3.71 29.35 25.73
C ALA A 827 -4.57 28.32 25.00
N LEU A 828 -5.90 28.30 25.24
CA LEU A 828 -6.81 27.42 24.51
C LEU A 828 -6.81 27.76 23.02
N THR A 829 -6.99 29.04 22.67
CA THR A 829 -6.97 29.49 21.28
C THR A 829 -5.62 29.26 20.63
N ALA A 830 -4.51 29.52 21.34
CA ALA A 830 -3.15 29.30 20.83
C ALA A 830 -2.88 27.81 20.58
N ASN A 831 -3.28 26.94 21.50
CA ASN A 831 -3.13 25.50 21.38
C ASN A 831 -3.95 24.96 20.21
N ASN A 832 -5.21 25.39 20.07
CA ASN A 832 -6.04 24.97 18.96
C ASN A 832 -5.51 25.47 17.61
N ALA A 833 -4.95 26.68 17.55
CA ALA A 833 -4.28 27.19 16.35
C ALA A 833 -3.07 26.32 15.99
N LEU A 834 -2.23 25.93 16.95
CA LEU A 834 -1.10 25.01 16.71
C LEU A 834 -1.58 23.63 16.22
N ILE A 835 -2.66 23.08 16.78
CA ILE A 835 -3.24 21.81 16.31
C ILE A 835 -3.76 21.98 14.87
N TYR A 836 -4.51 23.04 14.59
CA TYR A 836 -5.06 23.34 13.27
C TYR A 836 -3.94 23.39 12.22
N ILE A 837 -2.90 24.19 12.49
CA ILE A 837 -1.73 24.35 11.61
C ILE A 837 -1.06 22.99 11.37
N ARG A 838 -0.85 22.20 12.43
CA ARG A 838 -0.23 20.87 12.33
C ARG A 838 -1.06 19.90 11.49
N GLN A 839 -2.39 20.00 11.50
CA GLN A 839 -3.23 19.20 10.61
C GLN A 839 -3.11 19.67 9.16
N CYS A 840 -3.03 20.99 8.93
CA CYS A 840 -2.78 21.55 7.60
C CYS A 840 -1.40 21.17 7.02
N GLU A 841 -0.36 21.05 7.84
CA GLU A 841 0.97 20.57 7.40
C GLU A 841 0.94 19.16 6.82
N LYS A 842 -0.02 18.32 7.23
CA LYS A 842 -0.18 16.94 6.76
C LYS A 842 -1.01 16.83 5.47
N VAL A 843 -1.52 17.94 4.97
CA VAL A 843 -2.33 17.96 3.74
C VAL A 843 -1.39 17.83 2.53
N GLY A 844 -1.80 17.04 1.53
CA GLY A 844 -1.00 16.79 0.32
C GLY A 844 -0.87 18.01 -0.61
N HIS A 845 -1.62 19.08 -0.34
CA HIS A 845 -1.68 20.28 -1.16
C HIS A 845 -0.57 21.30 -0.79
N ASP A 846 0.37 21.54 -1.70
CA ASP A 846 1.58 22.34 -1.46
C ASP A 846 1.30 23.74 -0.88
N ARG A 847 0.37 24.50 -1.47
CA ARG A 847 0.01 25.86 -1.00
C ARG A 847 -0.48 25.88 0.47
N VAL A 848 -1.27 24.89 0.88
CA VAL A 848 -1.79 24.80 2.25
C VAL A 848 -0.67 24.43 3.21
N ARG A 849 0.19 23.48 2.80
CA ARG A 849 1.35 23.05 3.57
C ARG A 849 2.34 24.18 3.79
N GLU A 850 2.68 24.95 2.75
CA GLU A 850 3.59 26.11 2.85
C GLU A 850 3.05 27.19 3.78
N ASN A 851 1.78 27.58 3.61
CA ASN A 851 1.12 28.53 4.50
C ASN A 851 1.08 28.02 5.95
N ALA A 852 0.87 26.72 6.16
CA ALA A 852 0.88 26.11 7.49
C ALA A 852 2.27 26.19 8.14
N ILE A 853 3.34 25.90 7.39
CA ILE A 853 4.72 25.98 7.88
C ILE A 853 5.06 27.42 8.32
N ASP A 854 4.77 28.42 7.48
CA ASP A 854 5.01 29.84 7.81
C ASP A 854 4.17 30.27 9.03
N ALA A 855 2.89 29.87 9.09
CA ALA A 855 2.03 30.16 10.24
C ALA A 855 2.55 29.49 11.53
N ASN A 856 3.05 28.25 11.45
CA ASN A 856 3.59 27.51 12.57
C ASN A 856 4.82 28.22 13.15
N GLU A 857 5.77 28.59 12.29
CA GLU A 857 7.00 29.26 12.68
C GLU A 857 6.70 30.59 13.39
N ASN A 858 5.82 31.41 12.79
CA ASN A 858 5.44 32.70 13.34
C ASN A 858 4.69 32.56 14.68
N LEU A 859 3.73 31.64 14.78
CA LEU A 859 2.97 31.44 16.02
C LEU A 859 3.84 30.87 17.14
N ARG A 860 4.72 29.91 16.84
CA ARG A 860 5.66 29.37 17.84
C ARG A 860 6.64 30.42 18.32
N LYS A 861 7.14 31.27 17.43
CA LYS A 861 7.98 32.42 17.79
C LYS A 861 7.23 33.37 18.73
N TYR A 862 6.00 33.76 18.40
CA TYR A 862 5.17 34.61 19.26
C TYR A 862 4.97 34.00 20.66
N ILE A 863 4.64 32.71 20.73
CA ILE A 863 4.42 32.02 22.02
C ILE A 863 5.71 31.94 22.84
N ARG A 864 6.87 31.69 22.21
CA ARG A 864 8.18 31.73 22.91
C ARG A 864 8.47 33.10 23.51
N GLU A 865 8.30 34.16 22.72
CA GLU A 865 8.48 35.54 23.17
C GLU A 865 7.52 35.89 24.32
N TYR A 866 6.28 35.40 24.25
CA TYR A 866 5.33 35.50 25.36
C TYR A 866 5.84 34.78 26.62
N GLY A 867 6.40 33.58 26.47
CA GLY A 867 7.01 32.83 27.56
C GLY A 867 8.18 33.58 28.22
N ILE A 868 9.03 34.23 27.42
CA ILE A 868 10.13 35.08 27.91
C ILE A 868 9.57 36.28 28.69
N PHE A 869 8.55 36.96 28.13
CA PHE A 869 7.85 38.05 28.81
C PHE A 869 7.25 37.61 30.15
N LEU A 870 6.53 36.48 30.17
CA LEU A 870 5.92 35.93 31.38
C LEU A 870 6.99 35.60 32.44
N LYS A 871 8.10 34.98 32.03
CA LYS A 871 9.23 34.70 32.92
C LYS A 871 9.79 36.00 33.52
N HIS A 872 9.97 37.04 32.70
CA HIS A 872 10.45 38.33 33.14
C HIS A 872 9.49 39.00 34.14
N GLU A 873 8.18 39.00 33.85
CA GLU A 873 7.16 39.52 34.76
C GLU A 873 7.19 38.81 36.11
N ILE A 874 7.25 37.47 36.14
CA ILE A 874 7.33 36.71 37.40
C ILE A 874 8.58 37.11 38.20
N ILE A 875 9.75 37.17 37.55
CA ILE A 875 11.01 37.57 38.19
C ILE A 875 10.92 39.00 38.74
N THR A 876 10.41 39.93 37.94
CA THR A 876 10.29 41.35 38.31
C THR A 876 9.36 41.53 39.51
N LYS A 877 8.18 40.89 39.50
CA LYS A 877 7.23 40.94 40.62
C LYS A 877 7.81 40.29 41.88
N PHE A 878 8.50 39.16 41.74
CA PHE A 878 9.20 38.50 42.84
C PHE A 878 10.31 39.40 43.44
N ASN A 879 11.13 40.04 42.60
CA ASN A 879 12.19 40.93 43.06
C ASN A 879 11.66 42.18 43.77
N TYR A 880 10.53 42.76 43.31
CA TYR A 880 9.90 43.88 44.00
C TYR A 880 9.42 43.54 45.41
N MET A 881 9.06 42.27 45.66
CA MET A 881 8.73 41.81 47.02
C MET A 881 9.97 41.69 47.91
N HIS A 882 11.16 41.46 47.33
CA HIS A 882 12.42 41.39 48.07
C HIS A 882 12.94 42.77 48.47
N THR A 883 12.75 43.80 47.64
CA THR A 883 13.24 45.16 47.88
C THR A 883 12.18 45.97 48.63
N VAL A 884 12.05 45.75 49.93
CA VAL A 884 11.17 46.56 50.79
C VAL A 884 11.85 47.92 51.02
N ASP A 885 11.65 48.85 50.10
CA ASP A 885 11.70 50.28 50.41
C ASP A 885 10.34 50.69 50.98
N ASP A 886 10.33 51.55 52.01
CA ASP A 886 9.16 51.93 52.83
C ASP A 886 7.93 52.46 52.05
N GLU A 887 8.04 52.69 50.73
CA GLU A 887 6.96 53.23 49.88
C GLU A 887 6.12 52.19 49.13
N LYS A 888 6.52 50.91 49.07
CA LYS A 888 5.85 49.90 48.21
C LYS A 888 5.15 48.80 49.02
N ASP A 889 3.89 48.53 48.69
CA ASP A 889 3.07 47.47 49.33
C ASP A 889 3.42 46.07 48.76
N PRO A 890 4.05 45.17 49.54
CA PRO A 890 4.40 43.82 49.09
C PRO A 890 3.18 42.96 48.72
N PHE A 891 2.00 43.26 49.27
CA PHE A 891 0.79 42.49 49.01
C PHE A 891 0.26 42.71 47.59
N LEU A 892 0.39 43.92 47.05
CA LEU A 892 0.00 44.21 45.66
C LEU A 892 0.80 43.36 44.68
N TYR A 893 2.12 43.31 44.86
CA TYR A 893 3.01 42.49 44.01
C TYR A 893 2.78 40.99 44.20
N SER A 894 2.40 40.55 45.41
CA SER A 894 2.11 39.13 45.67
C SER A 894 0.90 38.60 44.90
N GLN A 895 -0.15 39.42 44.75
CA GLN A 895 -1.33 39.06 43.96
C GLN A 895 -0.99 38.96 42.46
N ASP A 896 -0.22 39.93 41.94
CA ASP A 896 0.28 39.89 40.56
C ASP A 896 1.15 38.66 40.31
N LEU A 897 2.06 38.35 41.23
CA LEU A 897 2.92 37.18 41.16
C LEU A 897 2.10 35.88 41.15
N GLU A 898 1.14 35.74 42.07
CA GLU A 898 0.25 34.58 42.11
C GLU A 898 -0.49 34.41 40.80
N MET A 899 -1.05 35.50 40.25
CA MET A 899 -1.76 35.48 38.98
C MET A 899 -0.87 34.98 37.83
N ARG A 900 0.39 35.42 37.74
CA ARG A 900 1.33 34.98 36.69
C ARG A 900 1.81 33.54 36.89
N LEU A 901 2.00 33.09 38.13
CA LEU A 901 2.32 31.69 38.43
C LEU A 901 1.15 30.75 38.10
N GLN A 902 -0.08 31.16 38.39
CA GLN A 902 -1.28 30.40 37.99
C GLN A 902 -1.45 30.38 36.46
N GLU A 903 -1.14 31.47 35.77
CA GLU A 903 -1.09 31.51 34.30
C GLU A 903 -0.09 30.48 33.75
N LEU A 904 1.14 30.44 34.25
CA LEU A 904 2.15 29.45 33.87
C LEU A 904 1.68 28.00 34.13
N LEU A 905 1.10 27.72 35.30
CA LEU A 905 0.55 26.40 35.61
C LEU A 905 -0.60 26.02 34.69
N SER A 906 -1.45 26.98 34.31
CA SER A 906 -2.60 26.73 33.43
C SER A 906 -2.17 26.23 32.05
N PHE A 907 -0.98 26.61 31.58
CA PHE A 907 -0.43 26.18 30.31
C PHE A 907 -0.13 24.68 30.27
N SER A 908 0.10 24.02 31.41
CA SER A 908 0.32 22.56 31.47
C SER A 908 -0.82 21.72 30.88
N ARG A 909 -2.04 22.28 30.80
CA ARG A 909 -3.21 21.65 30.16
C ARG A 909 -3.15 21.68 28.63
N PHE A 910 -2.24 22.44 28.05
CA PHE A 910 -2.13 22.73 26.62
C PHE A 910 -0.73 22.36 26.13
N SER A 911 -0.54 21.08 25.79
CA SER A 911 0.77 20.48 25.53
C SER A 911 1.64 21.28 24.55
N TYR A 912 1.06 21.77 23.44
CA TYR A 912 1.81 22.49 22.42
C TYR A 912 2.27 23.87 22.88
N VAL A 913 1.44 24.58 23.65
CA VAL A 913 1.80 25.89 24.21
C VAL A 913 2.85 25.70 25.29
N PHE A 914 2.66 24.71 26.18
CA PHE A 914 3.56 24.40 27.27
C PHE A 914 4.96 24.00 26.78
N GLU A 915 5.03 23.21 25.72
CA GLU A 915 6.27 22.86 25.03
C GLU A 915 6.94 24.11 24.45
N CYS A 916 6.19 24.98 23.74
CA CYS A 916 6.76 26.17 23.11
C CYS A 916 7.43 27.13 24.09
N ILE A 917 6.93 27.25 25.32
CA ILE A 917 7.48 28.16 26.33
C ILE A 917 8.52 27.50 27.25
N ASN A 918 8.89 26.23 27.01
CA ASN A 918 9.68 25.42 27.94
C ASN A 918 9.09 25.41 29.36
N GLY A 919 7.76 25.22 29.46
CA GLY A 919 7.02 25.44 30.71
C GLY A 919 7.46 24.54 31.86
N ALA A 920 7.85 23.29 31.57
CA ALA A 920 8.35 22.36 32.59
C ALA A 920 9.66 22.86 33.22
N GLU A 921 10.63 23.26 32.39
CA GLU A 921 11.91 23.83 32.84
C GLU A 921 11.69 25.15 33.60
N MET A 922 10.79 26.00 33.11
CA MET A 922 10.45 27.27 33.75
C MET A 922 9.83 27.07 35.13
N ILE A 923 8.93 26.10 35.30
CA ILE A 923 8.34 25.77 36.60
C ILE A 923 9.42 25.29 37.56
N GLU A 924 10.30 24.38 37.14
CA GLU A 924 11.40 23.87 37.96
C GLU A 924 12.38 24.98 38.37
N ASP A 925 12.75 25.89 37.45
CA ASP A 925 13.60 27.07 37.75
C ASP A 925 12.97 27.93 38.85
N PHE A 926 11.66 28.21 38.77
CA PHE A 926 10.97 29.00 39.81
C PHE A 926 10.82 28.25 41.12
N HIS A 927 10.55 26.95 41.06
CA HIS A 927 10.53 26.06 42.23
C HIS A 927 11.84 26.10 43.01
N GLN A 928 12.98 25.96 42.32
CA GLN A 928 14.30 26.07 42.96
C GLN A 928 14.56 27.46 43.53
N LYS A 929 14.22 28.53 42.79
CA LYS A 929 14.36 29.91 43.26
C LYS A 929 13.54 30.19 44.52
N PHE A 930 12.29 29.77 44.57
CA PHE A 930 11.44 29.96 45.75
C PHE A 930 11.95 29.14 46.95
N LEU A 931 12.47 27.93 46.72
CA LEU A 931 13.05 27.10 47.77
C LEU A 931 14.33 27.71 48.35
N GLU A 932 15.23 28.21 47.49
CA GLU A 932 16.45 28.92 47.92
C GLU A 932 16.11 30.19 48.70
N PHE A 933 15.12 30.95 48.22
CA PHE A 933 14.66 32.15 48.90
C PHE A 933 14.02 31.83 50.26
N HIS A 934 13.18 30.79 50.32
CA HIS A 934 12.58 30.32 51.58
C HIS A 934 13.64 29.98 52.62
N ARG A 935 14.69 29.23 52.24
CA ARG A 935 15.83 28.90 53.12
C ARG A 935 16.56 30.16 53.61
N THR A 936 16.81 31.10 52.70
CA THR A 936 17.48 32.36 53.02
C THR A 936 16.65 33.20 53.99
N LEU A 937 15.34 33.31 53.73
CA LEU A 937 14.40 34.03 54.57
C LEU A 937 14.29 33.39 55.96
N SER A 938 14.16 32.07 56.03
CA SER A 938 14.13 31.32 57.30
C SER A 938 15.39 31.54 58.13
N SER A 939 16.57 31.53 57.50
CA SER A 939 17.85 31.77 58.18
C SER A 939 17.92 33.20 58.75
N LYS A 940 17.55 34.21 57.95
CA LYS A 940 17.48 35.61 58.40
C LYS A 940 16.50 35.81 59.55
N MET A 941 15.32 35.20 59.47
CA MET A 941 14.30 35.31 60.52
C MET A 941 14.77 34.68 61.84
N GLU A 942 15.51 33.57 61.80
CA GLU A 942 16.11 32.99 62.99
C GLU A 942 17.21 33.90 63.59
N GLU A 943 18.02 34.55 62.75
CA GLU A 943 19.02 35.52 63.20
C GLU A 943 18.39 36.76 63.88
N TYR A 944 17.26 37.24 63.33
CA TYR A 944 16.55 38.44 63.80
C TYR A 944 15.59 38.19 64.97
N LYS A 945 15.50 36.94 65.44
CA LYS A 945 14.73 36.57 66.64
C LYS A 945 15.21 37.28 67.92
N ASN A 946 16.41 37.84 67.90
CA ASN A 946 16.94 38.62 69.02
C ASN A 946 16.16 39.94 69.20
N PRO A 947 15.83 40.35 70.45
CA PRO A 947 15.03 41.56 70.70
C PRO A 947 15.60 42.86 70.08
N SER A 948 16.92 42.94 69.89
CA SER A 948 17.57 44.11 69.28
C SER A 948 17.34 44.26 67.77
N LYS A 949 16.81 43.24 67.09
CA LYS A 949 16.58 43.21 65.64
C LYS A 949 15.11 42.95 65.26
N ILE A 950 14.17 43.23 66.18
CA ILE A 950 12.77 42.85 65.94
C ILE A 950 12.12 43.64 64.80
N LYS A 951 12.58 44.87 64.54
CA LYS A 951 12.08 45.67 63.41
C LYS A 951 12.39 44.97 62.09
N GLU A 952 13.61 44.45 61.95
CA GLU A 952 14.05 43.66 60.81
C GLU A 952 13.26 42.35 60.72
N LEU A 953 13.01 41.66 61.85
CA LEU A 953 12.16 40.47 61.88
C LEU A 953 10.74 40.77 61.38
N ARG A 954 10.13 41.87 61.82
CA ARG A 954 8.78 42.27 61.39
C ARG A 954 8.73 42.49 59.88
N ASN A 955 9.73 43.15 59.30
CA ASN A 955 9.81 43.33 57.85
C ASN A 955 9.89 41.97 57.11
N GLN A 956 10.69 41.02 57.61
CA GLN A 956 10.76 39.68 57.03
C GLN A 956 9.45 38.89 57.20
N VAL A 957 8.73 39.06 58.32
CA VAL A 957 7.41 38.44 58.53
C VAL A 957 6.38 38.96 57.53
N VAL A 958 6.40 40.26 57.20
CA VAL A 958 5.52 40.82 56.15
C VAL A 958 5.83 40.22 54.78
N ILE A 959 7.11 40.06 54.43
CA ILE A 959 7.52 39.39 53.19
C ILE A 959 7.06 37.92 53.18
N ALA A 960 7.26 37.19 54.28
CA ALA A 960 6.81 35.80 54.41
C ALA A 960 5.28 35.69 54.26
N GLN A 961 4.52 36.64 54.83
CA GLN A 961 3.07 36.71 54.70
C GLN A 961 2.65 36.93 53.25
N ALA A 962 3.28 37.87 52.55
CA ALA A 962 2.98 38.17 51.16
C ALA A 962 3.30 36.97 50.26
N LEU A 963 4.38 36.23 50.52
CA LEU A 963 4.77 35.04 49.75
C LEU A 963 3.96 33.77 50.04
N THR A 964 3.00 33.81 50.98
CA THR A 964 2.09 32.67 51.18
C THR A 964 1.28 32.32 49.93
N CYS A 965 1.09 33.26 49.01
CA CYS A 965 0.44 33.02 47.72
C CYS A 965 1.22 32.02 46.83
N VAL A 966 2.54 31.91 47.01
CA VAL A 966 3.42 31.01 46.25
C VAL A 966 3.32 29.56 46.75
N ASP A 967 2.87 29.33 47.99
CA ASP A 967 2.81 27.99 48.58
C ASP A 967 1.96 27.02 47.74
N ARG A 968 0.90 27.51 47.10
CA ARG A 968 0.07 26.69 46.20
C ARG A 968 0.85 26.23 44.95
N PHE A 969 1.68 27.12 44.40
CA PHE A 969 2.54 26.79 43.25
C PHE A 969 3.65 25.80 43.64
N CYS A 970 4.16 25.88 44.87
CA CYS A 970 5.24 25.05 45.41
C CYS A 970 4.76 23.88 46.29
N ALA A 971 3.47 23.50 46.22
CA ALA A 971 2.87 22.54 47.16
C ALA A 971 3.62 21.19 47.22
N ASN A 972 4.17 20.76 46.08
CA ASN A 972 4.91 19.50 45.95
C ASN A 972 6.31 19.54 46.59
N ILE A 973 6.86 20.72 46.84
CA ILE A 973 8.24 20.89 47.30
C ILE A 973 8.27 21.17 48.80
N PHE A 974 7.36 22.02 49.29
CA PHE A 974 7.45 22.47 50.68
C PHE A 974 7.01 21.43 51.72
N SER A 975 6.34 20.33 51.34
CA SER A 975 5.91 19.27 52.30
C SER A 975 5.21 19.81 53.56
N GLY A 976 4.49 20.93 53.45
CA GLY A 976 3.83 21.61 54.59
C GLY A 976 4.66 22.68 55.30
N ASN A 977 5.95 22.83 54.98
CA ASN A 977 6.87 23.83 55.53
C ASN A 977 7.05 25.05 54.61
N GLY A 978 5.97 25.51 53.99
CA GLY A 978 6.00 26.65 53.07
C GLY A 978 6.19 28.00 53.76
N PHE A 979 5.99 29.09 53.03
CA PHE A 979 6.02 30.46 53.56
C PHE A 979 4.93 30.69 54.61
N ALA A 980 3.78 30.03 54.51
CA ALA A 980 2.71 30.13 55.51
C ALA A 980 3.12 29.52 56.86
N ALA A 981 3.88 28.42 56.84
CA ALA A 981 4.42 27.81 58.05
C ALA A 981 5.46 28.74 58.69
N LEU A 982 6.35 29.31 57.87
CA LEU A 982 7.37 30.27 58.30
C LEU A 982 6.74 31.53 58.91
N TYR A 983 5.73 32.11 58.24
CA TYR A 983 4.96 33.24 58.75
C TYR A 983 4.36 32.95 60.13
N ARG A 984 3.63 31.82 60.28
CA ARG A 984 3.00 31.45 61.55
C ARG A 984 4.02 31.25 62.67
N GLN A 985 5.17 30.64 62.36
CA GLN A 985 6.23 30.37 63.32
C GLN A 985 6.76 31.68 63.94
N TYR A 986 7.08 32.67 63.12
CA TYR A 986 7.71 33.91 63.59
C TYR A 986 6.72 35.01 63.97
N GLN A 987 5.48 34.98 63.46
CA GLN A 987 4.40 35.84 63.94
C GLN A 987 4.17 35.65 65.45
N GLY A 988 4.27 34.40 65.93
CA GLY A 988 4.17 34.09 67.35
C GLY A 988 5.24 34.78 68.20
N GLU A 989 6.46 34.96 67.68
CA GLU A 989 7.54 35.66 68.39
C GLU A 989 7.28 37.17 68.47
N ILE A 990 6.80 37.79 67.39
CA ILE A 990 6.37 39.20 67.40
C ILE A 990 5.22 39.43 68.39
N HIS A 991 4.24 38.52 68.43
CA HIS A 991 3.13 38.60 69.38
C HIS A 991 3.60 38.44 70.83
N LYS A 992 4.60 37.59 71.11
CA LYS A 992 5.18 37.45 72.46
C LYS A 992 5.82 38.75 72.92
N GLU A 993 6.57 39.42 72.05
CA GLU A 993 7.18 40.71 72.40
C GLU A 993 6.13 41.80 72.63
N CYS A 994 5.13 41.91 71.74
CA CYS A 994 4.02 42.84 71.94
C CYS A 994 3.31 42.57 73.28
N ARG A 995 3.05 41.30 73.62
CA ARG A 995 2.48 40.93 74.93
C ARG A 995 3.37 41.33 76.10
N ILE A 996 4.69 41.20 75.98
CA ILE A 996 5.63 41.64 77.01
C ILE A 996 5.56 43.17 77.16
N ALA A 997 5.57 43.92 76.05
CA ALA A 997 5.47 45.37 76.06
C ALA A 997 4.14 45.86 76.66
N TYR A 998 3.00 45.29 76.24
CA TYR A 998 1.69 45.59 76.82
C TYR A 998 1.62 45.20 78.31
N LYS A 999 2.23 44.08 78.71
CA LYS A 999 2.32 43.69 80.13
C LYS A 999 3.10 44.73 80.93
N THR A 1000 4.19 45.26 80.40
CA THR A 1000 4.97 46.36 81.03
C THR A 1000 4.11 47.62 81.20
N VAL A 1001 3.35 48.00 80.17
CA VAL A 1001 2.39 49.12 80.25
C VAL A 1001 1.36 48.87 81.37
N LEU A 1002 0.75 47.69 81.40
CA LEU A 1002 -0.22 47.32 82.44
C LEU A 1002 0.40 47.33 83.85
N ASP A 1003 1.65 46.90 83.98
CA ASP A 1003 2.40 46.93 85.25
C ASP A 1003 2.60 48.37 85.74
N HIS A 1004 2.97 49.31 84.86
CA HIS A 1004 3.08 50.74 85.18
C HIS A 1004 1.72 51.34 85.59
N ILE A 1005 0.66 51.04 84.83
CA ILE A 1005 -0.70 51.46 85.17
C ILE A 1005 -1.11 50.96 86.55
N SER A 1006 -0.85 49.69 86.88
CA SER A 1006 -1.20 49.09 88.17
C SER A 1006 -0.50 49.76 89.35
N LYS A 1007 0.67 50.37 89.12
CA LYS A 1007 1.47 51.11 90.12
C LYS A 1007 1.10 52.60 90.19
N GLY A 1008 0.16 53.06 89.35
CA GLY A 1008 -0.22 54.48 89.25
C GLY A 1008 0.79 55.37 88.49
N ASP A 1009 1.73 54.76 87.77
CA ASP A 1009 2.82 55.43 87.07
C ASP A 1009 2.45 55.69 85.59
N TYR A 1010 1.51 56.61 85.39
CA TYR A 1010 0.94 56.86 84.08
C TYR A 1010 1.94 57.47 83.07
N ALA A 1011 2.96 58.18 83.54
CA ALA A 1011 3.97 58.78 82.66
C ALA A 1011 4.83 57.71 81.98
N ASN A 1012 5.28 56.70 82.74
CA ASN A 1012 6.03 55.58 82.16
C ASN A 1012 5.13 54.62 81.39
N ALA A 1013 3.85 54.49 81.76
CA ALA A 1013 2.89 53.74 80.96
C ALA A 1013 2.67 54.36 79.57
N ASP A 1014 2.51 55.69 79.48
CA ASP A 1014 2.34 56.42 78.22
C ASP A 1014 3.61 56.37 77.35
N MET A 1015 4.78 56.47 77.98
CA MET A 1015 6.07 56.32 77.31
C MET A 1015 6.23 54.89 76.74
N ALA A 1016 5.99 53.86 77.55
CA ALA A 1016 6.05 52.47 77.12
C ALA A 1016 4.99 52.13 76.06
N LEU A 1017 3.81 52.75 76.11
CA LEU A 1017 2.76 52.59 75.11
C LEU A 1017 3.13 53.28 73.79
N SER A 1018 3.79 54.44 73.84
CA SER A 1018 4.31 55.15 72.66
C SER A 1018 5.43 54.39 71.97
N ASP A 1019 6.20 53.61 72.72
CA ASP A 1019 7.24 52.72 72.21
C ASP A 1019 6.69 51.45 71.55
N ILE A 1020 5.43 51.09 71.84
CA ILE A 1020 4.72 50.01 71.15
C ILE A 1020 4.34 50.52 69.75
N GLN A 1021 5.23 50.28 68.79
CA GLN A 1021 4.94 50.48 67.36
C GLN A 1021 4.00 49.38 66.85
N ASP A 1022 2.83 49.19 67.44
CA ASP A 1022 1.84 48.25 66.93
C ASP A 1022 0.98 48.98 65.89
N LYS A 1023 1.39 48.90 64.62
CA LYS A 1023 0.43 48.87 63.52
C LYS A 1023 0.03 47.39 63.40
N PRO A 1024 -1.02 46.93 64.12
CA PRO A 1024 -1.37 45.52 64.10
C PRO A 1024 -1.67 45.13 62.66
N LEU A 1025 -0.98 44.11 62.17
CA LEU A 1025 -1.13 43.55 60.82
C LEU A 1025 -2.57 43.03 60.59
N ASN A 1026 -3.32 42.81 61.66
CA ASN A 1026 -4.71 42.40 61.65
C ASN A 1026 -5.53 43.26 62.65
N PRO A 1027 -6.58 43.98 62.22
CA PRO A 1027 -7.42 44.78 63.10
C PRO A 1027 -8.06 44.01 64.26
N ARG A 1028 -8.19 42.68 64.13
CA ARG A 1028 -8.70 41.79 65.20
C ARG A 1028 -7.72 41.59 66.35
N ASP A 1029 -6.42 41.74 66.14
CA ASP A 1029 -5.41 41.61 67.20
C ASP A 1029 -5.31 42.90 68.04
N LYS A 1030 -5.96 43.99 67.60
CA LYS A 1030 -6.08 45.26 68.31
C LYS A 1030 -7.22 45.27 69.35
N ALA A 1031 -8.15 44.32 69.25
CA ALA A 1031 -9.29 44.14 70.14
C ALA A 1031 -9.02 43.00 71.11
#